data_AF-A0A954AMD7-F1
#
_entry.id   AF-A0A954AMD7-F1
#
_cell.length_a   1.000
_cell.length_b   1.000
_cell.length_c   1.000
_cell.angle_alpha   90.00
_cell.angle_beta   90.00
_cell.angle_gamma   90.00
#
_symmetry.space_group_name_H-M   'P 1'
#
loop_
_entity.id
_entity.type
_entity.pdbx_description
1 polymer ?
#
loop_
_entity_poly.entity_id
_entity_poly.type
_entity_poly.pdbx_seq_one_letter_code
_entity_poly.pdbx_strand_id
1 'polypeptide(L)'
;MQYLEQKPVFSMRAAALCLLSLFCCLCGRASATDYYVDGLLGLDTPTGGTVAQPWKTIAYSLSQIPKPPGTQTHTLFVAGNQAYVIKSPIVLPDRVHLIGQGRSLPRLIGTTNQSTIVLDQTKIVASRIASLELVGGKYGIEVAPRGVTQSVWVANVAFSGQDACTAVFASSSTVEFILEKCRMEKSNNGAYFAASGTGFLRASFVKSEISATTLEGLILKATKASSAQLSVETTRFENCNRGFVVQSGDTANIQATANRCAFRRCTFGGAEATLNGAGIFGVIKSTFYQCDSGIYVNGVPSSNHNTVTIEKNWIASSTYYGIRMIIDGDPSNPPAWGIQCADNRIERCEENYSLTFSTATQGAFLSSRDVSRDSNGPAMRITNDGKVMSVAVENAMLVSAARQGLYARGTSTINVHSTTVADNQRVAIDSAGTKLLFDSGILDNNATPDVSGTAVSMQYTCSSAMLHPGTGNLFANPKLSRPHYKLTKGSPCIDASSSTTVFKFDYEGDLRPTAVGQLDMGADEFFSQGTTHIYGTPGFGVFDGMTPSASHVGTSTRVGYSVILNLSHAVGNGNVPALAGILGIGLADRVPAVDLDSAGMSGSVLYGDFLTFLAAPVDSAGNGTLTLVIPNDVSLIDAIVGAQWLVASPGSNPLGLVTTEAYRMTIGL
;
A
#
# COMPACT_ATOMS: atom_id res chain seq x y z
N MET A 1 -8.72 12.53 -64.34
CA MET A 1 -7.40 12.55 -63.69
C MET A 1 -7.63 12.18 -62.23
N GLN A 2 -7.54 10.89 -61.93
CA GLN A 2 -7.81 10.26 -60.63
C GLN A 2 -6.48 10.04 -59.90
N TYR A 3 -6.43 10.38 -58.62
CA TYR A 3 -5.49 9.77 -57.67
C TYR A 3 -6.30 9.37 -56.44
N LEU A 4 -6.61 8.08 -56.36
CA LEU A 4 -7.12 7.39 -55.17
C LEU A 4 -5.96 6.57 -54.63
N GLU A 5 -5.45 6.94 -53.46
CA GLU A 5 -4.47 6.16 -52.71
C GLU A 5 -5.09 4.86 -52.22
N GLN A 6 -4.53 3.74 -52.67
CA GLN A 6 -4.82 2.40 -52.14
C GLN A 6 -4.09 2.21 -50.80
N LYS A 7 -4.85 2.02 -49.72
CA LYS A 7 -4.34 1.42 -48.48
C LYS A 7 -4.18 -0.10 -48.68
N PRO A 8 -3.08 -0.71 -48.20
CA PRO A 8 -2.91 -2.16 -48.29
C PRO A 8 -3.86 -2.84 -47.30
N VAL A 9 -4.76 -3.69 -47.83
CA VAL A 9 -5.54 -4.64 -47.03
C VAL A 9 -4.58 -5.75 -46.61
N PHE A 10 -4.03 -5.64 -45.40
CA PHE A 10 -3.32 -6.73 -44.76
C PHE A 10 -4.31 -7.90 -44.56
N SER A 11 -4.09 -8.97 -45.32
CA SER A 11 -4.88 -10.20 -45.25
C SER A 11 -4.73 -10.86 -43.88
N MET A 12 -5.74 -10.74 -43.02
CA MET A 12 -5.84 -11.45 -41.73
C MET A 12 -5.64 -12.97 -41.85
N ARG A 13 -5.83 -13.55 -43.05
CA ARG A 13 -5.61 -14.98 -43.29
C ARG A 13 -4.14 -15.38 -43.24
N ALA A 14 -3.21 -14.49 -43.62
CA ALA A 14 -1.77 -14.76 -43.56
C ALA A 14 -1.24 -14.68 -42.11
N ALA A 15 -1.74 -13.72 -41.32
CA ALA A 15 -1.40 -13.60 -39.90
C ALA A 15 -1.92 -14.80 -39.08
N ALA A 16 -3.14 -15.28 -39.38
CA ALA A 16 -3.71 -16.46 -38.72
C ALA A 16 -2.94 -17.75 -39.03
N LEU A 17 -2.48 -17.96 -40.28
CA LEU A 17 -1.67 -19.14 -40.64
C LEU A 17 -0.25 -19.08 -40.04
N CYS A 18 0.38 -17.90 -39.99
CA CYS A 18 1.67 -17.75 -39.31
C CYS A 18 1.55 -18.01 -37.80
N LEU A 19 0.50 -17.52 -37.13
CA LEU A 19 0.25 -17.81 -35.71
C LEU A 19 -0.01 -19.31 -35.45
N LEU A 20 -0.72 -20.00 -36.35
CA LEU A 20 -0.96 -21.45 -36.23
C LEU A 20 0.34 -22.25 -36.42
N SER A 21 1.22 -21.84 -37.35
CA SER A 21 2.53 -22.49 -37.56
C SER A 21 3.50 -22.22 -36.41
N LEU A 22 3.45 -21.04 -35.79
CA LEU A 22 4.23 -20.70 -34.61
C LEU A 22 3.75 -21.53 -33.40
N PHE A 23 2.45 -21.77 -33.27
CA PHE A 23 1.88 -22.65 -32.23
C PHE A 23 2.30 -24.12 -32.40
N CYS A 24 2.37 -24.63 -33.63
CA CYS A 24 2.82 -26.01 -33.88
C CYS A 24 4.34 -26.19 -33.66
N CYS A 25 5.16 -25.15 -33.83
CA CYS A 25 6.59 -25.19 -33.53
C CYS A 25 6.93 -24.90 -32.05
N LEU A 26 5.98 -24.33 -31.29
CA LEU A 26 6.09 -24.10 -29.84
C LEU A 26 5.57 -25.27 -28.99
N CYS A 27 5.17 -26.38 -29.60
CA CYS A 27 5.05 -27.67 -28.92
C CYS A 27 6.46 -28.13 -28.52
N GLY A 28 7.05 -27.47 -27.51
CA GLY A 28 8.28 -27.89 -26.88
C GLY A 28 8.17 -29.37 -26.56
N ARG A 29 9.23 -30.13 -26.86
CA ARG A 29 9.31 -31.54 -26.46
C ARG A 29 8.93 -31.60 -24.98
N ALA A 30 7.81 -32.26 -24.66
CA ALA A 30 7.45 -32.56 -23.29
C ALA A 30 8.69 -33.17 -22.65
N SER A 31 9.22 -32.52 -21.62
CA SER A 31 10.39 -33.05 -20.94
C SER A 31 10.03 -34.44 -20.44
N ALA A 32 10.97 -35.39 -20.45
CA ALA A 32 10.76 -36.75 -19.92
C ALA A 32 10.48 -36.78 -18.39
N THR A 33 10.10 -35.65 -17.80
CA THR A 33 9.91 -35.36 -16.38
C THR A 33 8.50 -34.88 -16.03
N ASP A 34 7.59 -34.84 -17.02
CA ASP A 34 6.22 -34.37 -16.83
C ASP A 34 5.26 -35.55 -16.62
N TYR A 35 4.52 -35.49 -15.52
CA TYR A 35 3.57 -36.51 -15.10
C TYR A 35 2.14 -35.96 -15.05
N TYR A 36 1.14 -36.82 -15.23
CA TYR A 36 -0.26 -36.41 -15.34
C TYR A 36 -1.20 -37.23 -14.44
N VAL A 37 -2.13 -36.52 -13.80
CA VAL A 37 -3.22 -37.09 -13.00
C VAL A 37 -4.56 -36.64 -13.55
N ASP A 38 -5.46 -37.59 -13.79
CA ASP A 38 -6.85 -37.35 -14.17
C ASP A 38 -7.75 -38.29 -13.36
N GLY A 39 -8.61 -37.73 -12.51
CA GLY A 39 -9.45 -38.53 -11.62
C GLY A 39 -10.55 -39.31 -12.33
N LEU A 40 -10.92 -38.91 -13.56
CA LEU A 40 -11.96 -39.52 -14.38
C LEU A 40 -11.38 -40.56 -15.35
N LEU A 41 -10.31 -40.20 -16.06
CA LEU A 41 -9.73 -41.03 -17.13
C LEU A 41 -8.56 -41.90 -16.66
N GLY A 42 -7.97 -41.56 -15.51
CA GLY A 42 -6.73 -42.18 -15.06
C GLY A 42 -6.90 -43.56 -14.43
N LEU A 43 -5.79 -44.32 -14.43
CA LEU A 43 -5.66 -45.61 -13.78
C LEU A 43 -4.33 -45.67 -13.00
N ASP A 44 -4.40 -46.03 -11.72
CA ASP A 44 -3.22 -46.14 -10.84
C ASP A 44 -2.45 -47.44 -11.14
N THR A 45 -1.65 -47.42 -12.21
CA THR A 45 -0.78 -48.52 -12.63
C THR A 45 0.67 -48.04 -12.85
N PRO A 46 1.69 -48.92 -12.69
CA PRO A 46 3.10 -48.50 -12.74
C PRO A 46 3.56 -47.94 -14.10
N THR A 47 2.87 -48.29 -15.19
CA THR A 47 3.21 -47.83 -16.55
C THR A 47 2.48 -46.55 -16.96
N GLY A 48 1.61 -46.01 -16.11
CA GLY A 48 0.87 -44.77 -16.36
C GLY A 48 1.68 -43.50 -16.09
N GLY A 49 0.98 -42.37 -16.01
CA GLY A 49 1.53 -41.06 -15.65
C GLY A 49 1.84 -40.15 -16.83
N THR A 50 1.47 -40.53 -18.06
CA THR A 50 1.56 -39.66 -19.24
C THR A 50 0.22 -39.00 -19.52
N VAL A 51 0.18 -37.96 -20.37
CA VAL A 51 -1.10 -37.36 -20.84
C VAL A 51 -2.04 -38.40 -21.43
N ALA A 52 -1.50 -39.36 -22.20
CA ALA A 52 -2.29 -40.39 -22.88
C ALA A 52 -2.74 -41.53 -21.95
N GLN A 53 -2.03 -41.74 -20.84
CA GLN A 53 -2.32 -42.76 -19.83
C GLN A 53 -2.14 -42.14 -18.43
N PRO A 54 -3.00 -41.20 -18.02
CA PRO A 54 -2.82 -40.49 -16.76
C PRO A 54 -3.04 -41.44 -15.57
N TRP A 55 -2.45 -41.10 -14.44
CA TRP A 55 -2.78 -41.75 -13.17
C TRP A 55 -4.10 -41.23 -12.61
N LYS A 56 -4.73 -42.00 -11.74
CA LYS A 56 -6.04 -41.66 -11.16
C LYS A 56 -5.94 -40.79 -9.93
N THR A 57 -5.00 -41.10 -9.02
CA THR A 57 -4.90 -40.41 -7.73
C THR A 57 -3.56 -39.70 -7.55
N ILE A 58 -3.60 -38.50 -6.98
CA ILE A 58 -2.40 -37.68 -6.72
C ILE A 58 -1.41 -38.41 -5.80
N ALA A 59 -1.92 -39.06 -4.75
CA ALA A 59 -1.09 -39.80 -3.80
C ALA A 59 -0.33 -40.95 -4.48
N TYR A 60 -0.99 -41.71 -5.35
CA TYR A 60 -0.33 -42.75 -6.13
C TYR A 60 0.73 -42.14 -7.05
N SER A 61 0.40 -41.09 -7.81
CA SER A 61 1.32 -40.43 -8.72
C SER A 61 2.61 -39.97 -8.03
N LEU A 62 2.49 -39.28 -6.90
CA LEU A 62 3.66 -38.81 -6.13
C LEU A 62 4.53 -39.95 -5.62
N SER A 63 3.96 -41.13 -5.34
CA SER A 63 4.73 -42.32 -4.96
C SER A 63 5.50 -42.95 -6.12
N GLN A 64 5.08 -42.70 -7.36
CA GLN A 64 5.70 -43.24 -8.57
C GLN A 64 6.77 -42.31 -9.16
N ILE A 65 6.74 -41.01 -8.84
CA ILE A 65 7.75 -40.06 -9.32
C ILE A 65 9.11 -40.44 -8.71
N PRO A 66 10.11 -40.80 -9.54
CA PRO A 66 11.43 -41.15 -9.04
C PRO A 66 12.05 -39.94 -8.35
N LYS A 67 12.85 -40.19 -7.30
CA LYS A 67 13.60 -39.13 -6.66
C LYS A 67 14.57 -38.51 -7.67
N PRO A 68 14.47 -37.21 -7.99
CA PRO A 68 15.29 -36.60 -9.02
C PRO A 68 16.78 -36.66 -8.63
N PRO A 69 17.67 -37.12 -9.53
CA PRO A 69 19.10 -37.02 -9.30
C PRO A 69 19.57 -35.56 -9.43
N GLY A 70 20.38 -35.11 -8.47
CA GLY A 70 21.04 -33.80 -8.54
C GLY A 70 20.07 -32.62 -8.50
N THR A 71 20.05 -31.82 -9.58
CA THR A 71 19.30 -30.56 -9.66
C THR A 71 17.98 -30.63 -10.42
N GLN A 72 17.61 -31.80 -10.93
CA GLN A 72 16.42 -31.98 -11.78
C GLN A 72 15.12 -31.70 -11.02
N THR A 73 14.13 -31.12 -11.69
CA THR A 73 12.76 -30.94 -11.17
C THR A 73 11.78 -31.78 -11.98
N HIS A 74 10.70 -32.21 -11.32
CA HIS A 74 9.58 -32.92 -11.95
C HIS A 74 8.31 -32.08 -11.82
N THR A 75 7.41 -32.21 -12.78
CA THR A 75 6.11 -31.54 -12.73
C THR A 75 5.00 -32.58 -12.76
N LEU A 76 4.11 -32.52 -11.77
CA LEU A 76 2.86 -33.27 -11.75
C LEU A 76 1.71 -32.35 -12.14
N PHE A 77 1.14 -32.59 -13.30
CA PHE A 77 -0.03 -31.90 -13.79
C PHE A 77 -1.33 -32.56 -13.30
N VAL A 78 -2.23 -31.77 -12.74
CA VAL A 78 -3.52 -32.22 -12.21
C VAL A 78 -4.64 -31.72 -13.12
N ALA A 79 -5.42 -32.65 -13.67
CA ALA A 79 -6.54 -32.32 -14.55
C ALA A 79 -7.61 -31.50 -13.82
N GLY A 80 -7.91 -30.34 -14.36
CA GLY A 80 -8.93 -29.41 -13.89
C GLY A 80 -10.34 -29.84 -14.26
N ASN A 81 -11.31 -29.00 -13.90
CA ASN A 81 -12.75 -29.32 -13.98
C ASN A 81 -13.14 -30.59 -13.18
N GLN A 82 -12.33 -30.98 -12.19
CA GLN A 82 -12.54 -32.16 -11.36
C GLN A 82 -12.30 -31.83 -9.89
N ALA A 83 -12.92 -32.60 -9.00
CA ALA A 83 -12.71 -32.51 -7.56
C ALA A 83 -12.00 -33.77 -7.04
N TYR A 84 -10.93 -33.56 -6.27
CA TYR A 84 -10.13 -34.62 -5.67
C TYR A 84 -10.30 -34.57 -4.14
N VAL A 85 -10.88 -35.62 -3.57
CA VAL A 85 -11.03 -35.72 -2.10
C VAL A 85 -9.72 -36.21 -1.49
N ILE A 86 -9.09 -35.37 -0.68
CA ILE A 86 -7.79 -35.61 -0.06
C ILE A 86 -8.01 -36.17 1.34
N LYS A 87 -7.97 -37.51 1.45
CA LYS A 87 -8.19 -38.24 2.72
C LYS A 87 -7.01 -38.14 3.69
N SER A 88 -5.82 -37.91 3.17
CA SER A 88 -4.58 -37.71 3.91
C SER A 88 -3.78 -36.60 3.23
N PRO A 89 -3.02 -35.78 3.97
CA PRO A 89 -2.28 -34.67 3.39
C PRO A 89 -1.38 -35.09 2.24
N ILE A 90 -1.36 -34.30 1.17
CA ILE A 90 -0.43 -34.48 0.05
C ILE A 90 0.95 -34.08 0.52
N VAL A 91 1.85 -35.05 0.72
CA VAL A 91 3.26 -34.78 1.03
C VAL A 91 4.02 -34.62 -0.28
N LEU A 92 4.43 -33.39 -0.60
CA LEU A 92 5.19 -33.13 -1.83
C LEU A 92 6.64 -33.61 -1.69
N PRO A 93 7.15 -34.46 -2.60
CA PRO A 93 8.57 -34.81 -2.64
C PRO A 93 9.45 -33.61 -3.02
N ASP A 94 10.73 -33.67 -2.63
CA ASP A 94 11.75 -32.72 -3.06
C ASP A 94 11.73 -32.51 -4.59
N ARG A 95 11.79 -31.24 -5.01
CA ARG A 95 11.86 -30.82 -6.43
C ARG A 95 10.68 -31.27 -7.30
N VAL A 96 9.53 -31.56 -6.70
CA VAL A 96 8.27 -31.79 -7.43
C VAL A 96 7.41 -30.53 -7.42
N HIS A 97 6.97 -30.13 -8.61
CA HIS A 97 5.96 -29.10 -8.81
C HIS A 97 4.57 -29.75 -8.95
N LEU A 98 3.54 -29.13 -8.38
CA LEU A 98 2.15 -29.54 -8.50
C LEU A 98 1.37 -28.44 -9.20
N ILE A 99 0.93 -28.68 -10.43
CA ILE A 99 0.33 -27.65 -11.29
C ILE A 99 -1.02 -28.12 -11.81
N GLY A 100 -2.08 -27.36 -11.56
CA GLY A 100 -3.37 -27.64 -12.19
C GLY A 100 -3.40 -27.22 -13.65
N GLN A 101 -4.10 -27.98 -14.48
CA GLN A 101 -4.34 -27.69 -15.90
C GLN A 101 -5.82 -27.69 -16.23
N GLY A 102 -6.24 -26.92 -17.22
CA GLY A 102 -7.64 -26.91 -17.69
C GLY A 102 -8.29 -25.53 -17.57
N ARG A 103 -9.54 -25.44 -18.04
CA ARG A 103 -10.30 -24.17 -18.03
C ARG A 103 -10.72 -23.75 -16.63
N SER A 104 -11.15 -24.70 -15.80
CA SER A 104 -11.39 -24.49 -14.37
C SER A 104 -10.30 -25.17 -13.56
N LEU A 105 -9.91 -24.55 -12.45
CA LEU A 105 -8.88 -25.07 -11.57
C LEU A 105 -9.30 -26.45 -11.01
N PRO A 106 -8.40 -27.45 -10.91
CA PRO A 106 -8.66 -28.66 -10.15
C PRO A 106 -8.90 -28.31 -8.69
N ARG A 107 -9.92 -28.94 -8.10
CA ARG A 107 -10.38 -28.65 -6.74
C ARG A 107 -9.93 -29.73 -5.78
N LEU A 108 -8.98 -29.43 -4.89
CA LEU A 108 -8.49 -30.35 -3.86
C LEU A 108 -9.27 -30.12 -2.57
N ILE A 109 -10.04 -31.11 -2.14
CA ILE A 109 -10.94 -31.01 -0.98
C ILE A 109 -10.29 -31.72 0.21
N GLY A 110 -9.78 -30.94 1.16
CA GLY A 110 -9.18 -31.44 2.41
C GLY A 110 -10.22 -31.85 3.45
N THR A 111 -9.88 -32.82 4.29
CA THR A 111 -10.70 -33.22 5.44
C THR A 111 -10.49 -32.28 6.63
N THR A 112 -11.55 -32.05 7.41
CA THR A 112 -11.49 -31.26 8.66
C THR A 112 -10.35 -31.74 9.57
N ASN A 113 -9.54 -30.81 10.09
CA ASN A 113 -8.38 -31.03 10.99
C ASN A 113 -7.02 -31.37 10.36
N GLN A 114 -6.92 -31.48 9.03
CA GLN A 114 -5.65 -31.75 8.36
C GLN A 114 -5.33 -30.74 7.27
N SER A 115 -4.05 -30.57 6.99
CA SER A 115 -3.56 -29.75 5.89
C SER A 115 -3.79 -30.45 4.55
N THR A 116 -4.17 -29.73 3.50
CA THR A 116 -4.36 -30.36 2.17
C THR A 116 -3.03 -30.74 1.54
N ILE A 117 -2.04 -29.84 1.62
CA ILE A 117 -0.66 -30.06 1.15
C ILE A 117 0.30 -29.81 2.31
N VAL A 118 1.26 -30.72 2.50
CA VAL A 118 2.32 -30.62 3.52
C VAL A 118 3.69 -30.69 2.86
N LEU A 119 4.57 -29.78 3.26
CA LEU A 119 5.98 -29.78 2.93
C LEU A 119 6.79 -29.86 4.25
N ASP A 120 6.98 -31.08 4.76
CA ASP A 120 7.75 -31.41 6.00
C ASP A 120 8.90 -32.37 5.66
N GLN A 121 9.67 -32.09 4.61
CA GLN A 121 10.83 -32.94 4.28
C GLN A 121 12.15 -32.32 4.75
N THR A 122 13.08 -33.21 5.08
CA THR A 122 14.43 -32.88 5.56
C THR A 122 15.36 -32.37 4.46
N LYS A 123 14.93 -32.28 3.20
CA LYS A 123 15.63 -31.63 2.08
C LYS A 123 14.59 -31.26 1.03
N ILE A 124 14.19 -30.00 0.95
CA ILE A 124 13.43 -29.48 -0.20
C ILE A 124 14.16 -28.26 -0.73
N VAL A 125 14.64 -28.32 -1.97
CA VAL A 125 15.40 -27.18 -2.52
C VAL A 125 14.47 -26.16 -3.18
N ALA A 126 13.45 -26.62 -3.91
CA ALA A 126 12.44 -25.76 -4.52
C ALA A 126 11.16 -26.54 -4.90
N SER A 127 9.98 -26.04 -4.52
CA SER A 127 8.68 -26.58 -4.95
C SER A 127 7.79 -25.47 -5.50
N ARG A 128 6.93 -25.81 -6.47
CA ARG A 128 5.96 -24.88 -7.06
C ARG A 128 4.57 -25.50 -6.99
N ILE A 129 3.61 -24.76 -6.45
CA ILE A 129 2.22 -25.15 -6.35
C ILE A 129 1.42 -24.09 -7.12
N ALA A 130 0.73 -24.46 -8.18
CA ALA A 130 0.08 -23.45 -9.01
C ALA A 130 -1.23 -23.90 -9.66
N SER A 131 -2.11 -22.92 -9.90
CA SER A 131 -3.37 -23.12 -10.63
C SER A 131 -4.25 -24.21 -9.98
N LEU A 132 -4.46 -24.13 -8.66
CA LEU A 132 -5.29 -25.07 -7.90
C LEU A 132 -6.39 -24.32 -7.14
N GLU A 133 -7.46 -25.01 -6.79
CA GLU A 133 -8.43 -24.56 -5.79
C GLU A 133 -8.36 -25.50 -4.58
N LEU A 134 -7.99 -25.00 -3.40
CA LEU A 134 -7.92 -25.76 -2.15
C LEU A 134 -9.15 -25.45 -1.29
N VAL A 135 -9.94 -26.47 -0.96
CA VAL A 135 -11.21 -26.31 -0.25
C VAL A 135 -11.24 -27.12 1.03
N GLY A 136 -11.58 -26.50 2.15
CA GLY A 136 -11.64 -27.14 3.46
C GLY A 136 -10.26 -27.52 4.01
N GLY A 137 -10.26 -28.22 5.14
CA GLY A 137 -9.06 -28.60 5.88
C GLY A 137 -8.70 -27.61 7.00
N LYS A 138 -7.72 -27.99 7.82
CA LYS A 138 -7.11 -27.08 8.80
C LYS A 138 -6.30 -26.02 8.05
N TYR A 139 -5.37 -26.47 7.20
CA TYR A 139 -4.58 -25.60 6.33
C TYR A 139 -4.71 -25.99 4.85
N GLY A 140 -4.60 -25.02 3.94
CA GLY A 140 -4.47 -25.32 2.51
C GLY A 140 -3.08 -25.89 2.24
N ILE A 141 -2.06 -25.11 2.60
CA ILE A 141 -0.64 -25.49 2.49
C ILE A 141 0.02 -25.32 3.85
N GLU A 142 0.76 -26.34 4.29
CA GLU A 142 1.59 -26.31 5.49
C GLU A 142 3.07 -26.53 5.12
N VAL A 143 3.94 -25.63 5.57
CA VAL A 143 5.40 -25.73 5.40
C VAL A 143 6.03 -25.74 6.78
N ALA A 144 6.69 -26.84 7.14
CA ALA A 144 7.29 -27.01 8.47
C ALA A 144 8.66 -27.71 8.41
N PRO A 145 9.65 -27.17 7.68
CA PRO A 145 10.95 -27.82 7.51
C PRO A 145 11.71 -27.93 8.82
N ARG A 146 12.57 -28.95 8.90
CA ARG A 146 13.43 -29.23 10.05
C ARG A 146 14.90 -29.26 9.62
N GLY A 147 15.67 -28.27 10.09
CA GLY A 147 17.11 -28.15 9.85
C GLY A 147 17.54 -27.87 8.41
N VAL A 148 16.68 -27.35 7.54
CA VAL A 148 17.02 -27.12 6.11
C VAL A 148 16.58 -25.77 5.56
N THR A 149 17.14 -25.43 4.40
CA THR A 149 16.65 -24.34 3.56
C THR A 149 15.59 -24.86 2.61
N GLN A 150 14.46 -24.17 2.51
CA GLN A 150 13.36 -24.52 1.63
C GLN A 150 12.82 -23.28 0.91
N SER A 151 12.63 -23.36 -0.41
CA SER A 151 11.96 -22.34 -1.21
C SER A 151 10.65 -22.90 -1.78
N VAL A 152 9.54 -22.20 -1.56
CA VAL A 152 8.21 -22.60 -2.02
C VAL A 152 7.55 -21.45 -2.76
N TRP A 153 7.09 -21.70 -3.98
CA TRP A 153 6.34 -20.75 -4.77
C TRP A 153 4.90 -21.23 -4.98
N VAL A 154 3.95 -20.48 -4.45
CA VAL A 154 2.52 -20.68 -4.61
C VAL A 154 1.97 -19.60 -5.54
N ALA A 155 1.36 -19.98 -6.66
CA ALA A 155 0.91 -19.03 -7.67
C ALA A 155 -0.47 -19.36 -8.23
N ASN A 156 -1.37 -18.37 -8.36
CA ASN A 156 -2.70 -18.58 -8.93
C ASN A 156 -3.48 -19.71 -8.19
N VAL A 157 -3.44 -19.70 -6.86
CA VAL A 157 -4.16 -20.68 -6.03
C VAL A 157 -5.33 -19.98 -5.34
N ALA A 158 -6.51 -20.58 -5.47
CA ALA A 158 -7.69 -20.18 -4.71
C ALA A 158 -7.82 -21.04 -3.45
N PHE A 159 -8.09 -20.42 -2.31
CA PHE A 159 -8.28 -21.08 -1.02
C PHE A 159 -9.67 -20.73 -0.49
N SER A 160 -10.42 -21.73 -0.01
CA SER A 160 -11.74 -21.52 0.59
C SER A 160 -12.01 -22.46 1.76
N GLY A 161 -12.46 -21.92 2.89
CA GLY A 161 -13.01 -22.70 4.00
C GLY A 161 -11.99 -23.40 4.90
N GLN A 162 -10.76 -22.90 4.97
CA GLN A 162 -9.72 -23.37 5.90
C GLN A 162 -9.72 -22.62 7.23
N ASP A 163 -9.09 -23.18 8.28
CA ASP A 163 -8.71 -22.39 9.46
C ASP A 163 -7.60 -21.39 9.12
N ALA A 164 -6.63 -21.76 8.29
CA ALA A 164 -5.74 -20.84 7.61
C ALA A 164 -5.47 -21.29 6.17
N CYS A 165 -5.49 -20.40 5.19
CA CYS A 165 -5.20 -20.81 3.80
C CYS A 165 -3.77 -21.33 3.64
N THR A 166 -2.81 -20.67 4.29
CA THR A 166 -1.40 -21.11 4.32
C THR A 166 -0.83 -20.98 5.73
N ALA A 167 -0.04 -21.97 6.16
CA ALA A 167 0.71 -21.95 7.41
C ALA A 167 2.17 -22.30 7.18
N VAL A 168 3.10 -21.42 7.57
CA VAL A 168 4.55 -21.61 7.42
C VAL A 168 5.23 -21.47 8.77
N PHE A 169 6.00 -22.48 9.16
CA PHE A 169 6.71 -22.56 10.43
C PHE A 169 8.22 -22.74 10.20
N ALA A 170 9.03 -21.80 10.67
CA ALA A 170 10.48 -21.80 10.55
C ALA A 170 11.13 -21.79 11.95
N SER A 171 11.35 -22.97 12.55
CA SER A 171 11.88 -23.08 13.93
C SER A 171 13.40 -23.25 14.05
N SER A 172 14.04 -23.78 13.02
CA SER A 172 15.50 -24.00 12.93
C SER A 172 15.92 -24.15 11.46
N SER A 173 15.17 -23.52 10.57
CA SER A 173 15.23 -23.68 9.12
C SER A 173 15.16 -22.33 8.45
N THR A 174 15.66 -22.27 7.23
CA THR A 174 15.50 -21.10 6.36
C THR A 174 14.35 -21.37 5.41
N VAL A 175 13.28 -20.60 5.48
CA VAL A 175 12.15 -20.75 4.57
C VAL A 175 12.02 -19.51 3.71
N GLU A 176 12.03 -19.69 2.40
CA GLU A 176 11.62 -18.69 1.43
C GLU A 176 10.24 -19.08 0.89
N PHE A 177 9.27 -18.18 0.97
CA PHE A 177 7.90 -18.46 0.59
C PHE A 177 7.33 -17.33 -0.26
N ILE A 178 6.86 -17.64 -1.46
CA ILE A 178 6.29 -16.66 -2.39
C ILE A 178 4.83 -17.01 -2.67
N LEU A 179 3.93 -16.08 -2.42
CA LEU A 179 2.51 -16.12 -2.79
C LEU A 179 2.23 -15.08 -3.86
N GLU A 180 1.86 -15.53 -5.06
CA GLU A 180 1.55 -14.65 -6.19
C GLU A 180 0.13 -14.91 -6.69
N LYS A 181 -0.68 -13.86 -6.91
CA LYS A 181 -1.99 -13.98 -7.56
C LYS A 181 -2.91 -15.01 -6.88
N CYS A 182 -2.81 -15.10 -5.56
CA CYS A 182 -3.63 -16.05 -4.80
C CYS A 182 -4.88 -15.35 -4.27
N ARG A 183 -5.96 -16.12 -4.14
CA ARG A 183 -7.24 -15.65 -3.60
C ARG A 183 -7.60 -16.47 -2.39
N MET A 184 -7.79 -15.83 -1.24
CA MET A 184 -8.10 -16.46 0.04
C MET A 184 -9.46 -15.99 0.52
N GLU A 185 -10.44 -16.88 0.59
CA GLU A 185 -11.81 -16.53 0.96
C GLU A 185 -12.36 -17.45 2.05
N LYS A 186 -13.27 -16.92 2.88
CA LYS A 186 -14.05 -17.72 3.85
C LYS A 186 -13.18 -18.57 4.78
N SER A 187 -11.95 -18.13 5.03
CA SER A 187 -11.07 -18.76 6.00
C SER A 187 -11.11 -18.02 7.31
N ASN A 188 -10.76 -18.71 8.41
CA ASN A 188 -10.59 -18.02 9.69
C ASN A 188 -9.40 -17.07 9.62
N ASN A 189 -8.28 -17.54 9.08
CA ASN A 189 -7.10 -16.75 8.77
C ASN A 189 -6.74 -16.85 7.28
N GLY A 190 -6.19 -15.80 6.67
CA GLY A 190 -5.64 -15.89 5.31
C GLY A 190 -4.32 -16.65 5.33
N ALA A 191 -3.22 -16.02 5.72
CA ALA A 191 -1.92 -16.69 5.81
C ALA A 191 -1.21 -16.44 7.14
N TYR A 192 -0.62 -17.51 7.69
CA TYR A 192 0.05 -17.52 8.99
C TYR A 192 1.52 -17.89 8.82
N PHE A 193 2.40 -16.99 9.23
CA PHE A 193 3.85 -17.16 9.17
C PHE A 193 4.43 -17.06 10.56
N ALA A 194 5.17 -18.08 10.99
CA ALA A 194 5.82 -18.10 12.28
C ALA A 194 7.29 -18.50 12.16
N ALA A 195 8.18 -17.65 12.69
CA ALA A 195 9.58 -17.96 12.93
C ALA A 195 9.85 -18.11 14.43
N SER A 196 10.69 -19.07 14.81
CA SER A 196 11.13 -19.30 16.18
C SER A 196 12.55 -19.86 16.21
N GLY A 197 13.19 -19.85 17.38
CA GLY A 197 14.55 -20.40 17.52
C GLY A 197 15.55 -19.71 16.58
N THR A 198 16.46 -20.45 15.98
CA THR A 198 17.44 -19.92 15.01
C THR A 198 16.92 -19.89 13.57
N GLY A 199 15.61 -20.09 13.37
CA GLY A 199 14.99 -20.08 12.05
C GLY A 199 15.03 -18.71 11.38
N PHE A 200 15.13 -18.72 10.06
CA PHE A 200 14.98 -17.55 9.21
C PHE A 200 13.79 -17.75 8.28
N LEU A 201 12.88 -16.78 8.24
CA LEU A 201 11.75 -16.78 7.31
C LEU A 201 11.83 -15.57 6.39
N ARG A 202 11.71 -15.79 5.09
CA ARG A 202 11.46 -14.75 4.10
C ARG A 202 10.18 -15.08 3.35
N ALA A 203 9.21 -14.19 3.40
CA ALA A 203 7.96 -14.33 2.67
C ALA A 203 7.71 -13.13 1.76
N SER A 204 7.12 -13.38 0.58
CA SER A 204 6.69 -12.35 -0.36
C SER A 204 5.26 -12.62 -0.82
N PHE A 205 4.41 -11.60 -0.74
CA PHE A 205 3.03 -11.60 -1.19
C PHE A 205 2.89 -10.60 -2.31
N VAL A 206 2.46 -11.04 -3.48
CA VAL A 206 2.35 -10.18 -4.64
C VAL A 206 0.99 -10.37 -5.29
N LYS A 207 0.27 -9.27 -5.51
CA LYS A 207 -0.97 -9.26 -6.30
C LYS A 207 -2.00 -10.27 -5.80
N SER A 208 -2.18 -10.40 -4.48
CA SER A 208 -3.09 -11.38 -3.90
C SER A 208 -4.33 -10.71 -3.30
N GLU A 209 -5.39 -11.49 -3.09
CA GLU A 209 -6.63 -11.06 -2.46
C GLU A 209 -6.95 -11.93 -1.26
N ILE A 210 -7.26 -11.28 -0.14
CA ILE A 210 -7.55 -11.93 1.13
C ILE A 210 -8.87 -11.37 1.66
N SER A 211 -9.86 -12.25 1.81
CA SER A 211 -11.10 -12.00 2.52
C SER A 211 -11.33 -13.08 3.58
N ALA A 212 -10.86 -12.79 4.80
CA ALA A 212 -11.00 -13.65 5.96
C ALA A 212 -12.21 -13.23 6.79
N THR A 213 -13.09 -14.15 7.16
CA THR A 213 -14.41 -13.79 7.72
C THR A 213 -14.43 -13.60 9.24
N THR A 214 -13.41 -14.07 9.97
CA THR A 214 -13.50 -14.16 11.45
C THR A 214 -12.25 -13.68 12.20
N LEU A 215 -11.04 -13.85 11.67
CA LEU A 215 -9.80 -13.47 12.36
C LEU A 215 -8.91 -12.62 11.44
N GLU A 216 -7.71 -13.09 11.10
CA GLU A 216 -6.65 -12.22 10.59
C GLU A 216 -6.33 -12.54 9.12
N GLY A 217 -6.13 -11.52 8.28
CA GLY A 217 -5.82 -11.68 6.87
C GLY A 217 -4.43 -12.29 6.68
N LEU A 218 -3.40 -11.59 7.15
CA LEU A 218 -2.01 -12.04 7.05
C LEU A 218 -1.28 -11.78 8.37
N ILE A 219 -0.64 -12.81 8.91
CA ILE A 219 0.06 -12.75 10.20
C ILE A 219 1.52 -13.13 9.99
N LEU A 220 2.43 -12.28 10.46
CA LEU A 220 3.84 -12.60 10.65
C LEU A 220 4.18 -12.56 12.14
N LYS A 221 4.66 -13.68 12.65
CA LYS A 221 5.09 -13.82 14.04
C LYS A 221 6.54 -14.28 14.12
N ALA A 222 7.41 -13.52 14.77
CA ALA A 222 8.77 -13.93 15.07
C ALA A 222 8.96 -14.01 16.59
N THR A 223 9.37 -15.17 17.09
CA THR A 223 9.60 -15.41 18.53
C THR A 223 11.10 -15.53 18.84
N LYS A 224 11.46 -15.69 20.13
CA LYS A 224 12.83 -15.53 20.65
C LYS A 224 13.94 -16.07 19.72
N ALA A 225 14.94 -15.22 19.49
CA ALA A 225 16.16 -15.46 18.69
C ALA A 225 15.97 -15.71 17.18
N SER A 226 14.77 -15.52 16.64
CA SER A 226 14.49 -15.74 15.20
C SER A 226 14.56 -14.46 14.37
N SER A 227 14.67 -14.62 13.06
CA SER A 227 14.60 -13.52 12.10
C SER A 227 13.53 -13.78 11.04
N ALA A 228 12.70 -12.79 10.75
CA ALA A 228 11.62 -12.91 9.77
C ALA A 228 11.52 -11.65 8.89
N GLN A 229 11.36 -11.86 7.59
CA GLN A 229 11.16 -10.83 6.57
C GLN A 229 9.87 -11.10 5.81
N LEU A 230 9.00 -10.10 5.66
CA LEU A 230 7.77 -10.18 4.88
C LEU A 230 7.61 -8.93 4.02
N SER A 231 7.49 -9.11 2.72
CA SER A 231 7.10 -8.06 1.78
C SER A 231 5.73 -8.36 1.22
N VAL A 232 4.80 -7.41 1.33
CA VAL A 232 3.45 -7.51 0.77
C VAL A 232 3.29 -6.39 -0.24
N GLU A 233 3.01 -6.74 -1.48
CA GLU A 233 2.92 -5.82 -2.60
C GLU A 233 1.60 -6.01 -3.35
N THR A 234 0.89 -4.90 -3.61
CA THR A 234 -0.33 -4.92 -4.44
C THR A 234 -1.38 -5.93 -3.95
N THR A 235 -1.54 -6.05 -2.63
CA THR A 235 -2.45 -7.04 -2.02
C THR A 235 -3.68 -6.37 -1.44
N ARG A 236 -4.83 -7.01 -1.62
CA ARG A 236 -6.12 -6.56 -1.09
C ARG A 236 -6.51 -7.37 0.14
N PHE A 237 -6.95 -6.67 1.18
CA PHE A 237 -7.51 -7.20 2.41
C PHE A 237 -8.94 -6.66 2.56
N GLU A 238 -9.93 -7.54 2.57
CA GLU A 238 -11.34 -7.12 2.65
C GLU A 238 -12.15 -7.95 3.65
N ASN A 239 -12.92 -7.27 4.50
CA ASN A 239 -13.78 -7.86 5.52
C ASN A 239 -13.01 -8.71 6.55
N CYS A 240 -11.69 -8.49 6.68
CA CYS A 240 -10.85 -9.14 7.69
C CYS A 240 -11.14 -8.55 9.07
N ASN A 241 -10.87 -9.28 10.16
CA ASN A 241 -10.85 -8.64 11.47
C ASN A 241 -9.62 -7.73 11.58
N ARG A 242 -8.45 -8.29 11.25
CA ARG A 242 -7.18 -7.57 11.13
C ARG A 242 -6.59 -7.88 9.76
N GLY A 243 -6.21 -6.87 8.98
CA GLY A 243 -5.69 -7.09 7.62
C GLY A 243 -4.28 -7.69 7.62
N PHE A 244 -3.30 -6.89 8.04
CA PHE A 244 -1.87 -7.23 8.06
C PHE A 244 -1.32 -7.09 9.47
N VAL A 245 -0.91 -8.20 10.09
CA VAL A 245 -0.50 -8.28 11.50
C VAL A 245 0.96 -8.72 11.62
N VAL A 246 1.76 -7.97 12.36
CA VAL A 246 3.17 -8.23 12.60
C VAL A 246 3.42 -8.30 14.11
N GLN A 247 4.06 -9.37 14.58
CA GLN A 247 4.34 -9.59 16.00
C GLN A 247 5.79 -10.04 16.19
N SER A 248 6.58 -9.27 16.95
CA SER A 248 7.91 -9.69 17.39
C SER A 248 7.97 -9.95 18.90
N GLY A 249 8.67 -11.02 19.28
CA GLY A 249 9.13 -11.23 20.65
C GLY A 249 10.41 -10.45 20.95
N ASP A 250 10.75 -10.33 22.24
CA ASP A 250 11.78 -9.44 22.78
C ASP A 250 13.16 -9.55 22.10
N THR A 251 13.54 -10.75 21.65
CA THR A 251 14.83 -11.02 21.00
C THR A 251 14.72 -11.38 19.52
N ALA A 252 13.55 -11.18 18.91
CA ALA A 252 13.35 -11.42 17.50
C ALA A 252 13.78 -10.20 16.65
N ASN A 253 14.19 -10.46 15.42
CA ASN A 253 14.39 -9.44 14.38
C ASN A 253 13.31 -9.59 13.31
N ILE A 254 12.44 -8.61 13.17
CA ILE A 254 11.34 -8.66 12.20
C ILE A 254 11.46 -7.51 11.20
N GLN A 255 11.20 -7.79 9.92
CA GLN A 255 11.09 -6.78 8.88
C GLN A 255 9.81 -7.06 8.09
N ALA A 256 8.89 -6.11 8.06
CA ALA A 256 7.59 -6.32 7.46
C ALA A 256 7.13 -5.04 6.76
N THR A 257 6.88 -5.13 5.46
CA THR A 257 6.43 -3.98 4.65
C THR A 257 5.18 -4.33 3.87
N ALA A 258 4.14 -3.53 4.01
CA ALA A 258 2.98 -3.50 3.10
C ALA A 258 3.13 -2.30 2.17
N ASN A 259 3.25 -2.56 0.87
CA ASN A 259 3.43 -1.56 -0.17
C ASN A 259 2.30 -1.67 -1.19
N ARG A 260 1.67 -0.54 -1.52
CA ARG A 260 0.56 -0.50 -2.48
C ARG A 260 -0.57 -1.48 -2.12
N CYS A 261 -0.95 -1.57 -0.85
CA CYS A 261 -2.00 -2.49 -0.40
C CYS A 261 -3.34 -1.77 -0.17
N ALA A 262 -4.45 -2.51 -0.30
CA ALA A 262 -5.79 -2.01 0.00
C ALA A 262 -6.37 -2.73 1.22
N PHE A 263 -6.87 -1.98 2.20
CA PHE A 263 -7.50 -2.48 3.40
C PHE A 263 -8.92 -1.93 3.47
N ARG A 264 -9.92 -2.83 3.49
CA ARG A 264 -11.32 -2.44 3.42
C ARG A 264 -12.15 -3.16 4.45
N ARG A 265 -12.94 -2.41 5.22
CA ARG A 265 -13.86 -2.95 6.23
C ARG A 265 -13.16 -3.89 7.22
N CYS A 266 -11.94 -3.54 7.64
CA CYS A 266 -11.23 -4.30 8.66
C CYS A 266 -11.72 -3.91 10.05
N THR A 267 -12.31 -4.83 10.82
CA THR A 267 -13.04 -4.50 12.07
C THR A 267 -12.18 -4.23 13.31
N PHE A 268 -10.87 -4.44 13.30
CA PHE A 268 -9.98 -3.95 14.36
C PHE A 268 -8.88 -3.05 13.81
N GLY A 269 -8.27 -3.44 12.68
CA GLY A 269 -7.17 -2.70 12.10
C GLY A 269 -6.87 -3.13 10.67
N GLY A 270 -6.56 -2.18 9.80
CA GLY A 270 -6.02 -2.49 8.47
C GLY A 270 -4.63 -3.11 8.59
N ALA A 271 -3.69 -2.38 9.19
CA ALA A 271 -2.33 -2.84 9.44
C ALA A 271 -1.96 -2.67 10.93
N GLU A 272 -1.39 -3.71 11.52
CA GLU A 272 -1.05 -3.78 12.94
C GLU A 272 0.37 -4.31 13.13
N ALA A 273 1.15 -3.65 13.99
CA ALA A 273 2.46 -4.13 14.41
C ALA A 273 2.59 -4.09 15.93
N THR A 274 3.05 -5.19 16.52
CA THR A 274 3.52 -5.28 17.90
C THR A 274 5.02 -5.59 17.89
N LEU A 275 5.85 -4.60 18.21
CA LEU A 275 7.31 -4.66 18.12
C LEU A 275 7.97 -4.68 19.50
N ASN A 276 8.24 -5.86 20.05
CA ASN A 276 8.97 -6.00 21.34
C ASN A 276 10.48 -6.26 21.13
N GLY A 277 10.86 -6.75 19.95
CA GLY A 277 12.25 -6.98 19.54
C GLY A 277 12.81 -5.85 18.67
N ALA A 278 13.83 -6.18 17.86
CA ALA A 278 14.28 -5.33 16.76
C ALA A 278 13.29 -5.46 15.60
N GLY A 279 12.87 -4.33 15.02
CA GLY A 279 11.77 -4.33 14.08
C GLY A 279 11.87 -3.23 13.03
N ILE A 280 11.60 -3.59 11.78
CA ILE A 280 11.29 -2.64 10.71
C ILE A 280 9.86 -2.90 10.28
N PHE A 281 9.00 -1.89 10.40
CA PHE A 281 7.62 -1.95 9.96
C PHE A 281 7.31 -0.83 8.97
N GLY A 282 6.87 -1.19 7.77
CA GLY A 282 6.56 -0.26 6.70
C GLY A 282 5.12 -0.40 6.21
N VAL A 283 4.41 0.72 6.08
CA VAL A 283 3.13 0.79 5.36
C VAL A 283 3.21 1.95 4.39
N ILE A 284 3.31 1.63 3.10
CA ILE A 284 3.70 2.58 2.06
C ILE A 284 2.69 2.56 0.93
N LYS A 285 2.29 3.75 0.46
CA LYS A 285 1.40 3.93 -0.71
C LYS A 285 0.12 3.11 -0.61
N SER A 286 -0.42 2.89 0.59
CA SER A 286 -1.54 1.98 0.83
C SER A 286 -2.83 2.76 1.12
N THR A 287 -3.98 2.10 0.99
CA THR A 287 -5.28 2.71 1.27
C THR A 287 -6.10 1.93 2.26
N PHE A 288 -6.77 2.66 3.14
CA PHE A 288 -7.57 2.15 4.24
C PHE A 288 -8.94 2.81 4.15
N TYR A 289 -9.98 2.00 3.98
CA TYR A 289 -11.34 2.51 3.82
C TYR A 289 -12.32 1.74 4.71
N GLN A 290 -13.04 2.48 5.56
CA GLN A 290 -14.04 1.91 6.48
C GLN A 290 -13.46 0.86 7.44
N CYS A 291 -12.20 0.98 7.83
CA CYS A 291 -11.61 0.12 8.87
C CYS A 291 -11.92 0.69 10.25
N ASP A 292 -11.92 -0.10 11.32
CA ASP A 292 -12.05 0.46 12.67
C ASP A 292 -10.82 1.30 13.05
N SER A 293 -9.63 0.82 12.68
CA SER A 293 -8.38 1.58 12.68
C SER A 293 -7.65 1.41 11.35
N GLY A 294 -7.00 2.46 10.85
CA GLY A 294 -6.13 2.35 9.68
C GLY A 294 -4.86 1.58 10.00
N ILE A 295 -3.93 2.24 10.70
CA ILE A 295 -2.63 1.68 11.09
C ILE A 295 -2.47 1.75 12.61
N TYR A 296 -2.13 0.62 13.23
CA TYR A 296 -1.89 0.50 14.66
C TYR A 296 -0.49 -0.03 14.94
N VAL A 297 0.31 0.72 15.71
CA VAL A 297 1.65 0.29 16.13
C VAL A 297 1.71 0.27 17.65
N ASN A 298 2.17 -0.83 18.21
CA ASN A 298 2.39 -1.04 19.62
C ASN A 298 3.79 -1.63 19.87
N GLY A 299 4.39 -1.41 21.04
CA GLY A 299 5.61 -2.10 21.43
C GLY A 299 6.17 -1.66 22.76
N VAL A 300 6.79 -2.61 23.48
CA VAL A 300 7.61 -2.39 24.67
C VAL A 300 9.01 -2.96 24.40
N PRO A 301 9.89 -2.27 23.66
CA PRO A 301 11.15 -2.88 23.26
C PRO A 301 12.12 -2.98 24.44
N SER A 302 12.79 -4.12 24.54
CA SER A 302 13.70 -4.42 25.67
C SER A 302 15.12 -3.88 25.50
N SER A 303 15.59 -3.61 24.27
CA SER A 303 16.93 -3.03 24.01
C SER A 303 17.25 -2.60 22.57
N ASN A 304 16.36 -2.83 21.61
CA ASN A 304 16.73 -2.77 20.20
C ASN A 304 16.19 -1.52 19.48
N HIS A 305 16.81 -1.18 18.35
CA HIS A 305 16.33 -0.12 17.46
C HIS A 305 15.12 -0.60 16.67
N ASN A 306 14.04 0.19 16.68
CA ASN A 306 12.86 -0.03 15.87
C ASN A 306 12.68 1.10 14.86
N THR A 307 12.37 0.75 13.62
CA THR A 307 12.07 1.69 12.55
C THR A 307 10.64 1.50 12.06
N VAL A 308 9.86 2.57 12.06
CA VAL A 308 8.48 2.57 11.56
C VAL A 308 8.39 3.61 10.45
N THR A 309 7.98 3.18 9.25
CA THR A 309 7.82 4.05 8.08
C THR A 309 6.38 3.96 7.58
N ILE A 310 5.64 5.05 7.70
CA ILE A 310 4.25 5.16 7.25
C ILE A 310 4.18 6.29 6.24
N GLU A 311 4.15 5.95 4.95
CA GLU A 311 4.28 6.95 3.89
C GLU A 311 3.25 6.86 2.78
N LYS A 312 2.78 8.02 2.32
CA LYS A 312 1.93 8.14 1.12
C LYS A 312 0.63 7.34 1.23
N ASN A 313 0.08 7.19 2.43
CA ASN A 313 -1.14 6.43 2.64
C ASN A 313 -2.37 7.31 2.55
N TRP A 314 -3.48 6.75 2.09
CA TRP A 314 -4.80 7.37 2.19
C TRP A 314 -5.67 6.58 3.17
N ILE A 315 -6.06 7.19 4.27
CA ILE A 315 -6.85 6.57 5.34
C ILE A 315 -8.14 7.35 5.49
N ALA A 316 -9.26 6.73 5.19
CA ALA A 316 -10.54 7.41 5.14
C ALA A 316 -11.64 6.64 5.87
N SER A 317 -12.45 7.40 6.60
CA SER A 317 -13.67 6.91 7.24
C SER A 317 -13.40 5.77 8.23
N SER A 318 -12.29 5.82 8.96
CA SER A 318 -12.04 4.83 10.00
C SER A 318 -12.89 5.11 11.23
N THR A 319 -13.45 4.08 11.86
CA THR A 319 -14.36 4.25 13.01
C THR A 319 -13.68 5.01 14.16
N TYR A 320 -12.45 4.63 14.51
CA TYR A 320 -11.71 5.18 15.65
C TYR A 320 -10.47 5.96 15.23
N TYR A 321 -9.52 5.31 14.55
CA TYR A 321 -8.19 5.89 14.33
C TYR A 321 -7.76 5.84 12.88
N GLY A 322 -7.14 6.92 12.40
CA GLY A 322 -6.35 6.89 11.18
C GLY A 322 -5.05 6.12 11.43
N ILE A 323 -4.14 6.78 12.15
CA ILE A 323 -2.89 6.20 12.66
C ILE A 323 -2.89 6.29 14.19
N ARG A 324 -2.66 5.15 14.84
CA ARG A 324 -2.48 5.07 16.29
C ARG A 324 -1.15 4.41 16.63
N MET A 325 -0.40 5.05 17.51
CA MET A 325 0.85 4.51 18.05
C MET A 325 0.80 4.54 19.57
N ILE A 326 1.14 3.43 20.20
CA ILE A 326 1.34 3.31 21.64
C ILE A 326 2.73 2.72 21.83
N ILE A 327 3.67 3.53 22.27
CA ILE A 327 5.06 3.11 22.41
C ILE A 327 5.46 3.29 23.86
N ASP A 328 5.79 2.15 24.46
CA ASP A 328 6.23 2.08 25.83
C ASP A 328 7.73 1.80 25.88
N GLY A 329 8.41 2.46 26.81
CA GLY A 329 9.85 2.27 27.03
C GLY A 329 10.10 1.57 28.37
N ASP A 330 11.14 0.73 28.42
CA ASP A 330 11.73 0.34 29.69
C ASP A 330 12.56 1.52 30.23
N PRO A 331 12.23 2.10 31.41
CA PRO A 331 13.00 3.19 32.00
C PRO A 331 14.45 2.86 32.33
N SER A 332 14.80 1.58 32.46
CA SER A 332 16.18 1.15 32.68
C SER A 332 17.00 1.06 31.39
N ASN A 333 16.35 0.89 30.23
CA ASN A 333 17.01 0.74 28.94
C ASN A 333 16.14 1.32 27.82
N PRO A 334 16.16 2.65 27.64
CA PRO A 334 15.23 3.32 26.74
C PRO A 334 15.47 2.88 25.28
N PRO A 335 14.51 2.20 24.64
CA PRO A 335 14.72 1.74 23.28
C PRO A 335 14.72 2.91 22.30
N ALA A 336 15.52 2.79 21.25
CA ALA A 336 15.64 3.80 20.19
C ALA A 336 14.59 3.56 19.11
N TRP A 337 13.70 4.53 18.89
CA TRP A 337 12.72 4.51 17.80
C TRP A 337 13.03 5.54 16.73
N GLY A 338 13.03 5.11 15.46
CA GLY A 338 12.96 5.98 14.30
C GLY A 338 11.58 5.88 13.66
N ILE A 339 10.72 6.86 13.90
CA ILE A 339 9.36 6.86 13.35
C ILE A 339 9.24 7.99 12.35
N GLN A 340 8.89 7.61 11.11
CA GLN A 340 8.67 8.52 10.02
C GLN A 340 7.26 8.32 9.47
N CYS A 341 6.42 9.35 9.64
CA CYS A 341 5.16 9.50 8.95
C CYS A 341 5.34 10.59 7.90
N ALA A 342 5.11 10.28 6.61
CA ALA A 342 5.19 11.31 5.59
C ALA A 342 4.14 11.17 4.49
N ASP A 343 3.68 12.31 3.95
CA ASP A 343 2.77 12.35 2.81
C ASP A 343 1.45 11.57 3.03
N ASN A 344 0.99 11.39 4.27
CA ASN A 344 -0.25 10.66 4.53
C ASN A 344 -1.45 11.60 4.45
N ARG A 345 -2.54 11.12 3.87
CA ARG A 345 -3.85 11.78 3.90
C ARG A 345 -4.80 10.97 4.78
N ILE A 346 -5.22 11.57 5.88
CA ILE A 346 -6.16 10.98 6.82
C ILE A 346 -7.39 11.84 6.92
N GLU A 347 -8.56 11.25 6.71
CA GLU A 347 -9.81 11.98 6.73
C GLU A 347 -10.96 11.20 7.36
N ARG A 348 -11.86 11.92 8.03
CA ARG A 348 -13.12 11.38 8.58
C ARG A 348 -12.91 10.21 9.57
N CYS A 349 -11.82 10.24 10.32
CA CYS A 349 -11.64 9.31 11.45
C CYS A 349 -12.14 9.98 12.74
N GLU A 350 -12.39 9.20 13.80
CA GLU A 350 -12.58 9.83 15.12
C GLU A 350 -11.31 10.59 15.50
N GLU A 351 -10.14 9.98 15.47
CA GLU A 351 -8.86 10.67 15.60
C GLU A 351 -7.96 10.32 14.42
N ASN A 352 -7.45 11.33 13.72
CA ASN A 352 -6.62 11.07 12.55
C ASN A 352 -5.23 10.56 12.98
N TYR A 353 -4.59 11.23 13.95
CA TYR A 353 -3.39 10.75 14.62
C TYR A 353 -3.61 10.65 16.13
N SER A 354 -3.27 9.50 16.72
CA SER A 354 -3.21 9.30 18.17
C SER A 354 -1.89 8.66 18.57
N LEU A 355 -0.96 9.47 19.05
CA LEU A 355 0.40 9.07 19.42
C LEU A 355 0.55 9.12 20.93
N THR A 356 0.91 8.00 21.54
CA THR A 356 1.19 7.88 22.97
C THR A 356 2.59 7.32 23.16
N PHE A 357 3.43 8.08 23.86
CA PHE A 357 4.79 7.72 24.20
C PHE A 357 4.92 7.75 25.72
N SER A 358 5.17 6.61 26.36
CA SER A 358 5.33 6.57 27.81
C SER A 358 6.76 6.86 28.25
N THR A 359 7.02 6.72 29.54
CA THR A 359 8.29 7.15 30.15
C THR A 359 9.47 6.35 29.59
N ALA A 360 10.51 7.08 29.18
CA ALA A 360 11.82 6.57 28.74
C ALA A 360 11.87 5.87 27.37
N THR A 361 11.22 6.45 26.36
CA THR A 361 11.57 6.15 24.97
C THR A 361 12.66 7.13 24.50
N GLN A 362 13.69 6.64 23.82
CA GLN A 362 14.62 7.47 23.05
C GLN A 362 14.22 7.43 21.57
N GLY A 363 14.32 8.55 20.86
CA GLY A 363 14.03 8.52 19.43
C GLY A 363 13.57 9.83 18.84
N ALA A 364 13.20 9.72 17.56
CA ALA A 364 12.60 10.78 16.79
C ALA A 364 11.27 10.30 16.21
N PHE A 365 10.23 11.09 16.45
CA PHE A 365 9.01 11.05 15.65
C PHE A 365 9.03 12.23 14.69
N LEU A 366 8.93 11.93 13.40
CA LEU A 366 8.79 12.93 12.35
C LEU A 366 7.47 12.69 11.61
N SER A 367 6.57 13.68 11.66
CA SER A 367 5.42 13.79 10.75
C SER A 367 5.72 14.89 9.75
N SER A 368 5.73 14.57 8.45
CA SER A 368 6.11 15.51 7.40
C SER A 368 5.10 15.48 6.25
N ARG A 369 4.57 16.63 5.82
CA ARG A 369 3.63 16.71 4.68
C ARG A 369 2.34 15.90 4.89
N ASP A 370 1.96 15.71 6.15
CA ASP A 370 0.74 14.97 6.50
C ASP A 370 -0.49 15.88 6.43
N VAL A 371 -1.56 15.34 5.87
CA VAL A 371 -2.86 15.97 5.69
C VAL A 371 -3.87 15.28 6.58
N SER A 372 -4.41 16.03 7.55
CA SER A 372 -5.41 15.54 8.51
C SER A 372 -6.67 16.40 8.38
N ARG A 373 -7.79 15.81 7.95
CA ARG A 373 -9.06 16.54 7.72
C ARG A 373 -10.27 15.87 8.36
N ASP A 374 -11.30 16.65 8.61
CA ASP A 374 -12.66 16.21 8.97
C ASP A 374 -12.73 15.20 10.14
N SER A 375 -11.83 15.28 11.13
CA SER A 375 -11.88 14.38 12.28
C SER A 375 -12.93 14.78 13.31
N ASN A 376 -13.56 13.80 13.97
CA ASN A 376 -14.51 14.05 15.09
C ASN A 376 -13.80 14.34 16.43
N GLY A 377 -12.52 14.02 16.50
CA GLY A 377 -11.57 14.23 17.58
C GLY A 377 -10.41 15.11 17.09
N PRO A 378 -9.29 15.18 17.84
CA PRO A 378 -8.16 15.99 17.40
C PRO A 378 -7.62 15.54 16.04
N ALA A 379 -7.21 16.50 15.21
CA ALA A 379 -6.53 16.17 13.96
C ALA A 379 -5.19 15.47 14.23
N MET A 380 -4.51 15.87 15.32
CA MET A 380 -3.35 15.16 15.86
C MET A 380 -3.32 15.23 17.39
N ARG A 381 -3.28 14.06 18.05
CA ARG A 381 -3.04 13.90 19.49
C ARG A 381 -1.64 13.34 19.73
N ILE A 382 -0.89 14.00 20.61
CA ILE A 382 0.42 13.56 21.08
C ILE A 382 0.40 13.56 22.61
N THR A 383 0.55 12.40 23.22
CA THR A 383 0.71 12.25 24.68
C THR A 383 2.11 11.71 24.92
N ASN A 384 2.94 12.46 25.62
CA ASN A 384 4.34 12.12 25.87
C ASN A 384 4.72 12.36 27.33
N ASP A 385 4.47 11.34 28.15
CA ASP A 385 4.78 11.38 29.58
C ASP A 385 6.28 11.16 29.85
N GLY A 386 7.07 10.87 28.81
CA GLY A 386 8.51 10.68 28.85
C GLY A 386 9.34 11.95 28.61
N LYS A 387 10.64 11.87 28.96
CA LYS A 387 11.60 12.99 28.93
C LYS A 387 12.49 13.08 27.68
N VAL A 388 12.48 12.09 26.77
CA VAL A 388 13.64 11.87 25.85
C VAL A 388 13.29 11.75 24.36
N MET A 389 12.02 11.86 23.95
CA MET A 389 11.67 11.81 22.52
C MET A 389 11.65 13.20 21.89
N SER A 390 12.38 13.36 20.79
CA SER A 390 12.21 14.51 19.89
C SER A 390 11.00 14.26 19.01
N VAL A 391 10.04 15.17 19.02
CA VAL A 391 8.84 15.08 18.19
C VAL A 391 8.82 16.31 17.28
N ALA A 392 8.75 16.07 15.97
CA ALA A 392 8.67 17.10 14.96
C ALA A 392 7.41 16.92 14.09
N VAL A 393 6.69 18.02 13.88
CA VAL A 393 5.57 18.11 12.95
C VAL A 393 5.92 19.18 11.92
N GLU A 394 6.05 18.78 10.66
CA GLU A 394 6.65 19.60 9.61
C GLU A 394 5.74 19.62 8.38
N ASN A 395 5.52 20.80 7.78
CA ASN A 395 4.71 20.92 6.57
C ASN A 395 3.34 20.24 6.69
N ALA A 396 2.73 20.24 7.89
CA ALA A 396 1.50 19.49 8.13
C ALA A 396 0.28 20.41 8.02
N MET A 397 -0.85 19.83 7.63
CA MET A 397 -2.14 20.52 7.64
C MET A 397 -3.09 19.78 8.58
N LEU A 398 -3.53 20.47 9.63
CA LEU A 398 -4.31 19.92 10.74
C LEU A 398 -5.68 20.59 10.83
N VAL A 399 -6.71 19.85 10.41
CA VAL A 399 -8.10 20.32 10.35
C VAL A 399 -9.01 19.29 11.01
N SER A 400 -9.67 19.69 12.10
CA SER A 400 -10.64 18.88 12.84
C SER A 400 -12.03 19.49 12.69
N ALA A 401 -13.00 18.68 12.26
CA ALA A 401 -14.38 19.13 12.12
C ALA A 401 -15.10 19.34 13.46
N ALA A 402 -14.57 18.85 14.59
CA ALA A 402 -15.30 18.88 15.86
C ALA A 402 -14.45 19.22 17.10
N ARG A 403 -13.11 19.22 17.01
CA ARG A 403 -12.22 19.41 18.16
C ARG A 403 -11.01 20.27 17.80
N GLN A 404 -9.84 19.98 18.41
CA GLN A 404 -8.59 20.70 18.24
C GLN A 404 -7.84 20.25 17.00
N GLY A 405 -6.99 21.12 16.47
CA GLY A 405 -6.03 20.73 15.43
C GLY A 405 -4.93 19.87 16.03
N LEU A 406 -4.10 20.49 16.88
CA LEU A 406 -3.03 19.82 17.61
C LEU A 406 -3.35 19.77 19.11
N TYR A 407 -3.33 18.57 19.68
CA TYR A 407 -3.48 18.34 21.11
C TYR A 407 -2.26 17.63 21.67
N ALA A 408 -1.54 18.30 22.56
CA ALA A 408 -0.28 17.83 23.13
C ALA A 408 -0.35 17.75 24.66
N ARG A 409 0.08 16.62 25.23
CA ARG A 409 0.19 16.43 26.68
C ARG A 409 1.50 15.77 27.07
N GLY A 410 1.95 16.05 28.29
CA GLY A 410 3.14 15.44 28.89
C GLY A 410 4.31 16.41 28.99
N THR A 411 5.56 15.97 29.11
CA THR A 411 6.70 16.86 29.51
C THR A 411 7.72 17.16 28.42
N SER A 412 7.55 16.56 27.24
CA SER A 412 8.50 16.72 26.14
C SER A 412 8.37 18.06 25.41
N THR A 413 9.35 18.33 24.55
CA THR A 413 9.30 19.43 23.59
C THR A 413 8.84 18.89 22.23
N ILE A 414 7.86 19.54 21.62
CA ILE A 414 7.43 19.26 20.25
C ILE A 414 7.79 20.46 19.40
N ASN A 415 8.58 20.23 18.35
CA ASN A 415 8.90 21.22 17.35
C ASN A 415 7.85 21.18 16.25
N VAL A 416 7.28 22.33 15.93
CA VAL A 416 6.29 22.45 14.86
C VAL A 416 6.79 23.47 13.87
N HIS A 417 6.94 23.05 12.62
CA HIS A 417 7.47 23.89 11.57
C HIS A 417 6.53 23.91 10.37
N SER A 418 6.35 25.09 9.79
CA SER A 418 5.61 25.28 8.54
C SER A 418 4.27 24.54 8.56
N THR A 419 3.46 24.72 9.61
CA THR A 419 2.22 23.94 9.82
C THR A 419 1.00 24.83 9.74
N THR A 420 -0.04 24.39 9.03
CA THR A 420 -1.33 25.08 8.93
C THR A 420 -2.35 24.39 9.83
N VAL A 421 -2.91 25.12 10.79
CA VAL A 421 -3.95 24.63 11.70
C VAL A 421 -5.19 25.50 11.52
N ALA A 422 -6.22 24.96 10.87
CA ALA A 422 -7.35 25.78 10.43
C ALA A 422 -8.71 25.08 10.58
N ASP A 423 -9.76 25.90 10.65
CA ASP A 423 -11.17 25.49 10.68
C ASP A 423 -11.52 24.51 11.82
N ASN A 424 -10.80 24.58 12.94
CA ASN A 424 -11.04 23.72 14.11
C ASN A 424 -12.16 24.27 15.00
N GLN A 425 -13.13 23.44 15.39
CA GLN A 425 -14.28 23.86 16.21
C GLN A 425 -13.94 24.17 17.68
N ARG A 426 -12.75 23.80 18.14
CA ARG A 426 -12.20 24.20 19.44
C ARG A 426 -10.92 25.01 19.23
N VAL A 427 -9.96 24.86 20.14
CA VAL A 427 -8.65 25.51 20.10
C VAL A 427 -7.82 24.93 18.95
N ALA A 428 -7.05 25.76 18.24
CA ALA A 428 -6.12 25.28 17.21
C ALA A 428 -5.05 24.36 17.85
N ILE A 429 -4.44 24.82 18.94
CA ILE A 429 -3.36 24.15 19.67
C ILE A 429 -3.68 24.08 21.16
N ASP A 430 -3.81 22.89 21.71
CA ASP A 430 -4.02 22.67 23.14
C ASP A 430 -2.85 21.90 23.75
N SER A 431 -2.09 22.56 24.61
CA SER A 431 -0.92 22.01 25.29
C SER A 431 -1.08 21.96 26.81
N ALA A 432 -1.01 20.77 27.39
CA ALA A 432 -0.98 20.58 28.85
C ALA A 432 0.34 19.94 29.30
N GLY A 433 1.24 20.77 29.82
CA GLY A 433 2.57 20.39 30.31
C GLY A 433 3.66 20.31 29.24
N THR A 434 3.28 20.20 27.96
CA THR A 434 4.21 20.03 26.84
C THR A 434 4.74 21.37 26.37
N LYS A 435 6.05 21.46 26.12
CA LYS A 435 6.62 22.65 25.50
C LYS A 435 6.42 22.57 23.98
N LEU A 436 5.64 23.46 23.40
CA LEU A 436 5.48 23.55 21.96
C LEU A 436 6.37 24.68 21.42
N LEU A 437 7.25 24.34 20.48
CA LEU A 437 8.10 25.28 19.75
C LEU A 437 7.59 25.39 18.32
N PHE A 438 6.71 26.36 18.09
CA PHE A 438 6.26 26.73 16.75
C PHE A 438 7.29 27.64 16.11
N ASP A 439 8.01 27.17 15.11
CA ASP A 439 8.99 27.96 14.35
C ASP A 439 8.32 28.80 13.25
N SER A 440 7.33 28.20 12.59
CA SER A 440 6.49 28.87 11.61
C SER A 440 5.15 28.18 11.45
N GLY A 441 4.09 28.94 11.20
CA GLY A 441 2.77 28.36 11.02
C GLY A 441 1.65 29.34 10.74
N ILE A 442 0.50 28.79 10.39
CA ILE A 442 -0.74 29.53 10.17
C ILE A 442 -1.81 28.99 11.11
N LEU A 443 -2.47 29.89 11.84
CA LEU A 443 -3.69 29.58 12.59
C LEU A 443 -4.83 30.41 11.99
N ASP A 444 -5.82 29.76 11.38
CA ASP A 444 -6.93 30.47 10.73
C ASP A 444 -8.29 29.87 11.06
N ASN A 445 -9.27 30.72 11.37
CA ASN A 445 -10.66 30.34 11.60
C ASN A 445 -10.85 29.16 12.59
N ASN A 446 -10.06 29.13 13.66
CA ASN A 446 -10.26 28.21 14.79
C ASN A 446 -11.15 28.86 15.85
N ALA A 447 -11.74 28.07 16.75
CA ALA A 447 -12.46 28.66 17.87
C ALA A 447 -11.48 29.30 18.86
N THR A 448 -11.87 30.45 19.42
CA THR A 448 -11.03 31.22 20.34
C THR A 448 -11.02 30.60 21.75
N PRO A 449 -9.86 30.58 22.45
CA PRO A 449 -8.56 31.04 21.98
C PRO A 449 -7.93 30.05 20.98
N ASP A 450 -7.13 30.56 20.03
CA ASP A 450 -6.37 29.71 19.10
C ASP A 450 -5.38 28.78 19.83
N VAL A 451 -4.87 29.22 20.97
CA VAL A 451 -3.88 28.49 21.76
C VAL A 451 -4.35 28.38 23.21
N SER A 452 -4.37 27.15 23.74
CA SER A 452 -4.53 26.88 25.17
C SER A 452 -3.28 26.20 25.72
N GLY A 453 -2.79 26.68 26.86
CA GLY A 453 -1.57 26.18 27.50
C GLY A 453 -0.54 27.28 27.76
N THR A 454 0.33 27.08 28.74
CA THR A 454 1.29 28.10 29.20
C THR A 454 2.69 27.94 28.61
N ALA A 455 2.97 26.84 27.91
CA ALA A 455 4.30 26.47 27.42
C ALA A 455 4.37 26.45 25.88
N VAL A 456 3.74 27.40 25.22
CA VAL A 456 3.78 27.55 23.76
C VAL A 456 4.65 28.76 23.39
N SER A 457 5.69 28.52 22.60
CA SER A 457 6.54 29.55 22.00
C SER A 457 6.27 29.57 20.51
N MET A 458 6.00 30.76 19.96
CA MET A 458 5.71 30.95 18.55
C MET A 458 6.72 31.91 17.94
N GLN A 459 7.33 31.48 16.85
CA GLN A 459 8.09 32.29 15.91
C GLN A 459 7.32 32.25 14.58
N TYR A 460 7.39 33.34 13.80
CA TYR A 460 6.82 33.45 12.46
C TYR A 460 5.43 32.81 12.27
N THR A 461 4.45 33.25 13.07
CA THR A 461 3.07 32.74 12.99
C THR A 461 2.10 33.79 12.43
N CYS A 462 1.20 33.38 11.54
CA CYS A 462 0.14 34.20 10.96
C CYS A 462 -1.20 33.83 11.61
N SER A 463 -1.87 34.76 12.31
CA SER A 463 -3.23 34.55 12.83
C SER A 463 -4.06 35.84 12.85
N SER A 464 -5.38 35.67 12.74
CA SER A 464 -6.36 36.74 12.95
C SER A 464 -6.65 37.06 14.43
N ALA A 465 -6.17 36.23 15.37
CA ALA A 465 -6.24 36.44 16.81
C ALA A 465 -4.89 36.88 17.38
N MET A 466 -4.90 37.67 18.48
CA MET A 466 -3.67 38.18 19.08
C MET A 466 -2.85 37.00 19.62
N LEU A 467 -1.70 36.75 19.02
CA LEU A 467 -0.82 35.63 19.37
C LEU A 467 0.14 35.96 20.50
N HIS A 468 0.79 34.92 21.01
CA HIS A 468 1.98 35.03 21.85
C HIS A 468 3.05 35.92 21.18
N PRO A 469 3.89 36.63 21.96
CA PRO A 469 5.02 37.39 21.40
C PRO A 469 5.97 36.49 20.61
N GLY A 470 6.42 36.97 19.45
CA GLY A 470 7.37 36.27 18.58
C GLY A 470 7.93 37.21 17.51
N THR A 471 9.17 36.94 17.05
CA THR A 471 9.94 37.85 16.17
C THR A 471 9.19 38.26 14.90
N GLY A 472 8.55 37.30 14.24
CA GLY A 472 7.87 37.51 12.97
C GLY A 472 6.37 37.24 13.01
N ASN A 473 5.73 37.33 14.18
CA ASN A 473 4.30 37.02 14.27
C ASN A 473 3.47 38.12 13.58
N LEU A 474 2.55 37.71 12.70
CA LEU A 474 1.66 38.58 11.96
C LEU A 474 0.24 38.47 12.51
N PHE A 475 -0.32 39.62 12.88
CA PHE A 475 -1.72 39.75 13.27
C PHE A 475 -2.55 40.16 12.05
N ALA A 476 -2.76 39.21 11.14
CA ALA A 476 -3.45 39.42 9.87
C ALA A 476 -4.16 38.15 9.41
N ASN A 477 -5.17 38.30 8.55
CA ASN A 477 -5.89 37.15 7.99
C ASN A 477 -5.01 36.40 6.99
N PRO A 478 -4.72 35.10 7.19
CA PRO A 478 -3.87 34.30 6.30
C PRO A 478 -4.36 34.08 4.87
N LYS A 479 -5.60 34.46 4.54
CA LYS A 479 -6.23 34.32 3.21
C LYS A 479 -5.98 32.96 2.56
N LEU A 480 -6.54 31.92 3.17
CA LEU A 480 -6.45 30.54 2.70
C LEU A 480 -7.55 30.21 1.67
N SER A 481 -7.16 29.55 0.58
CA SER A 481 -8.08 28.93 -0.38
C SER A 481 -8.60 27.61 0.18
N ARG A 482 -9.87 27.57 0.59
CA ARG A 482 -10.52 26.38 1.15
C ARG A 482 -11.13 25.51 0.03
N PRO A 483 -11.15 24.18 0.19
CA PRO A 483 -10.76 23.39 1.37
C PRO A 483 -9.29 22.92 1.35
N HIS A 484 -8.44 23.49 0.48
CA HIS A 484 -7.06 23.03 0.32
C HIS A 484 -6.12 23.64 1.35
N TYR A 485 -6.50 24.80 1.87
CA TYR A 485 -5.70 25.59 2.79
C TYR A 485 -4.38 26.06 2.15
N LYS A 486 -4.45 26.32 0.84
CA LYS A 486 -3.38 26.98 0.07
C LYS A 486 -3.36 28.48 0.34
N LEU A 487 -2.20 29.08 0.21
CA LEU A 487 -2.08 30.54 0.23
C LEU A 487 -2.62 31.13 -1.06
N THR A 488 -3.51 32.12 -0.95
CA THR A 488 -3.99 32.87 -2.11
C THR A 488 -3.06 34.02 -2.44
N LYS A 489 -3.08 34.49 -3.70
CA LYS A 489 -2.35 35.69 -4.11
C LYS A 489 -2.72 36.88 -3.22
N GLY A 490 -1.74 37.36 -2.46
CA GLY A 490 -1.90 38.49 -1.54
C GLY A 490 -2.25 38.10 -0.09
N SER A 491 -2.05 36.84 0.28
CA SER A 491 -1.90 36.47 1.68
C SER A 491 -0.72 37.22 2.32
N PRO A 492 -0.87 37.74 3.56
CA PRO A 492 0.23 38.34 4.29
C PRO A 492 1.27 37.32 4.77
N CYS A 493 0.97 36.03 4.68
CA CYS A 493 1.84 34.97 5.16
C CYS A 493 2.86 34.50 4.11
N ILE A 494 2.76 35.00 2.87
CA ILE A 494 3.71 34.73 1.79
C ILE A 494 5.03 35.42 2.08
N ASP A 495 6.15 34.72 1.87
CA ASP A 495 7.52 35.19 2.08
C ASP A 495 7.72 35.81 3.48
N ALA A 496 7.01 35.32 4.50
CA ALA A 496 6.96 35.96 5.82
C ALA A 496 7.61 35.14 6.94
N SER A 497 8.09 33.93 6.63
CA SER A 497 8.77 33.04 7.57
C SER A 497 10.29 33.31 7.65
N SER A 498 10.98 32.50 8.45
CA SER A 498 12.43 32.48 8.52
C SER A 498 13.02 31.85 7.26
N SER A 499 14.15 32.37 6.78
CA SER A 499 14.94 31.78 5.68
C SER A 499 15.89 30.68 6.16
N THR A 500 15.96 30.39 7.46
CA THR A 500 16.97 29.48 8.04
C THR A 500 16.53 28.02 8.07
N THR A 501 15.23 27.75 8.02
CA THR A 501 14.67 26.40 8.18
C THR A 501 14.27 25.86 6.82
N VAL A 502 15.15 25.09 6.17
CA VAL A 502 14.94 24.66 4.77
C VAL A 502 14.35 23.25 4.72
N PHE A 503 13.02 23.13 4.78
CA PHE A 503 12.36 21.95 4.22
C PHE A 503 12.37 22.07 2.72
N LYS A 504 12.77 21.00 2.02
CA LYS A 504 12.86 21.04 0.55
C LYS A 504 11.49 21.15 -0.12
N PHE A 505 10.46 20.61 0.51
CA PHE A 505 9.12 20.49 -0.07
C PHE A 505 8.06 20.92 0.94
N ASP A 506 6.98 21.53 0.43
CA ASP A 506 5.77 21.87 1.18
C ASP A 506 4.84 20.64 1.34
N TYR A 507 3.64 20.79 1.91
CA TYR A 507 2.75 19.64 2.17
C TYR A 507 2.20 18.93 0.93
N GLU A 508 2.22 19.58 -0.22
CA GLU A 508 1.79 18.98 -1.49
C GLU A 508 2.96 18.42 -2.30
N GLY A 509 4.19 18.65 -1.83
CA GLY A 509 5.40 18.21 -2.50
C GLY A 509 5.99 19.26 -3.44
N ASP A 510 5.50 20.50 -3.41
CA ASP A 510 6.04 21.60 -4.20
C ASP A 510 7.36 22.08 -3.59
N LEU A 511 8.33 22.44 -4.45
CA LEU A 511 9.68 22.83 -4.00
C LEU A 511 9.62 24.19 -3.29
N ARG A 512 10.11 24.24 -2.05
CA ARG A 512 10.35 25.50 -1.35
C ARG A 512 11.64 26.18 -1.86
N PRO A 513 11.71 27.52 -1.93
CA PRO A 513 12.91 28.25 -2.31
C PRO A 513 14.13 27.88 -1.44
N THR A 514 15.20 27.35 -2.03
CA THR A 514 16.34 26.80 -1.26
C THR A 514 17.50 27.76 -1.02
N ALA A 515 17.51 28.97 -1.60
CA ALA A 515 18.75 29.73 -1.71
C ALA A 515 18.76 31.16 -1.14
N VAL A 516 17.70 31.99 -1.20
CA VAL A 516 17.80 33.41 -0.75
C VAL A 516 16.45 34.07 -0.37
N GLY A 517 15.37 33.29 -0.24
CA GLY A 517 14.03 33.84 0.05
C GLY A 517 13.61 33.63 1.50
N GLN A 518 12.74 34.50 2.02
CA GLN A 518 11.89 34.12 3.13
C GLN A 518 10.91 33.06 2.62
N LEU A 519 10.59 32.08 3.45
CA LEU A 519 9.60 31.06 3.10
C LEU A 519 8.20 31.54 3.44
N ASP A 520 7.19 30.91 2.87
CA ASP A 520 5.82 31.11 3.31
C ASP A 520 5.62 30.56 4.72
N MET A 521 4.79 31.24 5.53
CA MET A 521 4.33 30.64 6.78
C MET A 521 3.32 29.53 6.50
N GLY A 522 3.32 28.49 7.32
CA GLY A 522 2.37 27.39 7.19
C GLY A 522 2.83 26.30 6.22
N ALA A 523 1.92 25.39 5.91
CA ALA A 523 2.22 24.12 5.24
C ALA A 523 2.46 24.22 3.74
N ASP A 524 1.86 25.21 3.10
CA ASP A 524 1.87 25.48 1.66
C ASP A 524 2.98 26.47 1.30
N GLU A 525 3.51 26.37 0.08
CA GLU A 525 4.37 27.39 -0.52
C GLU A 525 3.68 27.96 -1.77
N PHE A 526 3.40 29.26 -1.76
CA PHE A 526 2.78 29.96 -2.87
C PHE A 526 3.74 30.08 -4.04
N PHE A 527 3.42 29.38 -5.13
CA PHE A 527 4.16 29.47 -6.37
C PHE A 527 3.43 30.34 -7.40
N SER A 528 3.94 31.55 -7.65
CA SER A 528 3.33 32.49 -8.61
C SER A 528 3.21 31.95 -10.03
N GLN A 529 4.08 31.01 -10.43
CA GLN A 529 4.06 30.35 -11.75
C GLN A 529 3.17 29.10 -11.79
N GLY A 530 2.50 28.78 -10.67
CA GLY A 530 1.69 27.60 -10.50
C GLY A 530 2.51 26.31 -10.46
N THR A 531 1.85 25.22 -10.07
CA THR A 531 2.48 23.93 -9.78
C THR A 531 1.70 22.79 -10.39
N THR A 532 2.39 21.71 -10.73
CA THR A 532 1.78 20.41 -11.07
C THR A 532 2.53 19.35 -10.28
N HIS A 533 1.82 18.55 -9.50
CA HIS A 533 2.42 17.43 -8.80
C HIS A 533 1.51 16.19 -8.89
N ILE A 534 2.12 15.05 -8.63
CA ILE A 534 1.41 13.78 -8.51
C ILE A 534 0.79 13.75 -7.11
N TYR A 535 -0.50 13.46 -7.06
CA TYR A 535 -1.30 13.48 -5.85
C TYR A 535 -2.07 12.18 -5.66
N GLY A 536 -2.20 11.80 -4.38
CA GLY A 536 -2.95 10.65 -3.91
C GLY A 536 -2.29 9.30 -4.18
N THR A 537 -2.98 8.24 -3.77
CA THR A 537 -2.54 6.87 -3.97
C THR A 537 -3.02 6.37 -5.32
N PRO A 538 -2.17 5.62 -6.06
CA PRO A 538 -2.65 4.95 -7.25
C PRO A 538 -3.71 3.94 -6.83
N GLY A 539 -4.67 3.74 -7.71
CA GLY A 539 -5.67 2.73 -7.51
C GLY A 539 -5.13 1.33 -7.22
N PHE A 540 -5.74 0.61 -6.28
CA PHE A 540 -5.35 -0.73 -5.87
C PHE A 540 -6.15 -1.83 -6.54
N GLY A 541 -5.51 -2.99 -6.71
CA GLY A 541 -6.16 -4.28 -6.88
C GLY A 541 -5.31 -5.26 -7.68
N VAL A 542 -5.80 -6.49 -7.79
CA VAL A 542 -5.11 -7.60 -8.44
C VAL A 542 -5.30 -7.49 -9.95
N PHE A 543 -4.36 -6.86 -10.64
CA PHE A 543 -4.33 -6.90 -12.11
C PHE A 543 -3.44 -8.00 -12.59
N ASP A 544 -3.69 -8.31 -13.85
CA ASP A 544 -2.81 -8.95 -14.78
C ASP A 544 -1.47 -8.17 -14.88
N GLY A 545 -0.76 -7.97 -13.78
CA GLY A 545 0.54 -7.30 -13.70
C GLY A 545 0.58 -5.78 -13.79
N MET A 546 -0.47 -5.11 -14.28
CA MET A 546 -0.42 -3.68 -14.62
C MET A 546 -0.39 -2.76 -13.39
N THR A 547 0.53 -1.80 -13.37
CA THR A 547 0.67 -0.79 -12.30
C THR A 547 0.95 0.57 -12.95
N PRO A 548 -0.03 1.12 -13.68
CA PRO A 548 0.20 2.34 -14.41
C PRO A 548 0.46 3.48 -13.43
N SER A 549 1.34 4.40 -13.79
CA SER A 549 1.72 5.51 -12.92
C SER A 549 1.76 6.83 -13.65
N ALA A 550 1.27 7.86 -12.98
CA ALA A 550 1.35 9.23 -13.43
C ALA A 550 2.78 9.77 -13.25
N SER A 551 3.27 10.49 -14.24
CA SER A 551 4.51 11.28 -14.16
C SER A 551 4.31 12.62 -14.85
N HIS A 552 5.10 13.63 -14.47
CA HIS A 552 5.06 14.95 -15.10
C HIS A 552 6.48 15.41 -15.42
N VAL A 553 6.58 16.30 -16.41
CA VAL A 553 7.84 16.96 -16.77
C VAL A 553 7.58 18.47 -16.79
N GLY A 554 8.17 19.20 -15.85
CA GLY A 554 8.09 20.67 -15.75
C GLY A 554 7.64 21.16 -14.38
N THR A 555 7.97 22.41 -14.06
CA THR A 555 7.71 23.01 -12.73
C THR A 555 6.76 24.22 -12.81
N SER A 556 6.20 24.53 -13.97
CA SER A 556 5.37 25.72 -14.19
C SER A 556 4.04 25.35 -14.83
N THR A 557 2.95 25.68 -14.15
CA THR A 557 1.57 25.45 -14.61
C THR A 557 0.90 26.80 -14.63
N ARG A 558 0.91 27.50 -15.76
CA ARG A 558 0.43 28.89 -15.83
C ARG A 558 -0.40 29.17 -17.06
N VAL A 559 -1.17 30.25 -16.99
CA VAL A 559 -2.01 30.72 -18.09
C VAL A 559 -1.20 30.90 -19.37
N GLY A 560 -1.74 30.44 -20.50
CA GLY A 560 -1.09 30.51 -21.82
C GLY A 560 0.03 29.50 -22.06
N TYR A 561 0.35 28.62 -21.10
CA TYR A 561 1.38 27.59 -21.25
C TYR A 561 0.76 26.21 -21.48
N SER A 562 1.61 25.25 -21.83
CA SER A 562 1.22 23.84 -21.95
C SER A 562 1.84 23.01 -20.85
N VAL A 563 1.07 22.08 -20.28
CA VAL A 563 1.52 21.11 -19.28
C VAL A 563 1.58 19.74 -19.93
N ILE A 564 2.70 19.03 -19.76
CA ILE A 564 2.87 17.68 -20.28
C ILE A 564 2.60 16.67 -19.17
N LEU A 565 1.58 15.85 -19.37
CA LEU A 565 1.14 14.81 -18.46
C LEU A 565 1.50 13.45 -19.07
N ASN A 566 2.28 12.66 -18.35
CA ASN A 566 2.81 11.39 -18.83
C ASN A 566 2.22 10.21 -18.05
N LEU A 567 1.66 9.26 -18.79
CA LEU A 567 1.35 7.92 -18.33
C LEU A 567 2.58 7.01 -18.49
N SER A 568 2.88 6.19 -17.50
CA SER A 568 3.95 5.19 -17.54
C SER A 568 3.45 3.84 -17.02
N HIS A 569 4.18 2.76 -17.33
CA HIS A 569 3.94 1.42 -16.78
C HIS A 569 2.53 0.85 -17.01
N ALA A 570 1.84 1.31 -18.05
CA ALA A 570 0.56 0.76 -18.51
C ALA A 570 0.75 -0.55 -19.29
N VAL A 571 1.51 -1.49 -18.74
CA VAL A 571 1.79 -2.82 -19.32
C VAL A 571 1.33 -3.91 -18.37
N GLY A 572 0.54 -4.86 -18.89
CA GLY A 572 0.09 -6.03 -18.16
C GLY A 572 1.05 -7.24 -18.24
N ASN A 573 0.57 -8.39 -17.78
CA ASN A 573 1.26 -9.67 -17.77
C ASN A 573 1.58 -10.08 -19.21
N GLY A 574 2.72 -10.70 -19.41
CA GLY A 574 3.19 -11.04 -20.75
C GLY A 574 3.59 -9.83 -21.59
N ASN A 575 3.84 -8.67 -20.95
CA ASN A 575 4.20 -7.42 -21.60
C ASN A 575 3.16 -6.91 -22.61
N VAL A 576 1.87 -7.15 -22.33
CA VAL A 576 0.77 -6.64 -23.17
C VAL A 576 0.49 -5.18 -22.78
N PRO A 577 0.77 -4.19 -23.64
CA PRO A 577 0.47 -2.80 -23.33
C PRO A 577 -1.03 -2.57 -23.28
N ALA A 578 -1.45 -1.57 -22.50
CA ALA A 578 -2.80 -1.05 -22.55
C ALA A 578 -3.13 -0.53 -23.96
N LEU A 579 -4.42 -0.52 -24.31
CA LEU A 579 -4.87 0.00 -25.61
C LEU A 579 -4.76 1.53 -25.70
N ALA A 580 -5.11 2.22 -24.61
CA ALA A 580 -5.11 3.67 -24.54
C ALA A 580 -5.05 4.15 -23.09
N GLY A 581 -4.54 5.36 -22.90
CA GLY A 581 -4.72 6.13 -21.67
C GLY A 581 -5.80 7.18 -21.90
N ILE A 582 -6.76 7.28 -20.99
CA ILE A 582 -7.81 8.29 -21.00
C ILE A 582 -7.56 9.21 -19.80
N LEU A 583 -7.17 10.45 -20.03
CA LEU A 583 -7.00 11.45 -18.98
C LEU A 583 -8.36 12.11 -18.69
N GLY A 584 -8.93 11.83 -17.53
CA GLY A 584 -10.07 12.60 -17.00
C GLY A 584 -9.55 13.87 -16.34
N ILE A 585 -10.21 15.01 -16.59
CA ILE A 585 -9.86 16.33 -16.04
C ILE A 585 -11.09 16.93 -15.34
N GLY A 586 -10.92 17.44 -14.13
CA GLY A 586 -11.96 18.06 -13.31
C GLY A 586 -11.48 19.33 -12.59
N LEU A 587 -12.41 20.07 -12.01
CA LEU A 587 -12.14 21.31 -11.24
C LEU A 587 -12.48 21.17 -9.74
N ALA A 588 -13.20 20.13 -9.37
CA ALA A 588 -13.70 19.87 -8.03
C ALA A 588 -12.79 18.85 -7.37
N ASP A 589 -11.96 19.37 -6.49
CA ASP A 589 -11.03 18.60 -5.69
C ASP A 589 -11.70 17.99 -4.43
N ARG A 590 -13.05 17.92 -4.40
CA ARG A 590 -13.84 17.62 -3.19
C ARG A 590 -14.80 16.44 -3.31
N VAL A 591 -14.60 15.55 -4.28
CA VAL A 591 -15.32 14.28 -4.27
C VAL A 591 -14.52 13.31 -3.40
N PRO A 592 -15.15 12.63 -2.40
CA PRO A 592 -14.50 11.49 -1.74
C PRO A 592 -13.97 10.58 -2.82
N ALA A 593 -12.71 10.16 -2.71
CA ALA A 593 -12.16 9.26 -3.71
C ALA A 593 -13.08 8.03 -3.81
N VAL A 594 -13.53 7.75 -5.03
CA VAL A 594 -14.51 6.71 -5.30
C VAL A 594 -13.73 5.43 -5.50
N ASP A 595 -13.88 4.52 -4.55
CA ASP A 595 -13.40 3.14 -4.69
C ASP A 595 -14.18 2.46 -5.83
N LEU A 596 -13.49 2.26 -6.94
CA LEU A 596 -14.06 1.71 -8.17
C LEU A 596 -14.27 0.19 -8.09
N ASP A 597 -13.77 -0.44 -7.04
CA ASP A 597 -13.94 -1.87 -6.83
C ASP A 597 -15.41 -2.31 -6.82
N SER A 598 -16.30 -1.49 -6.26
CA SER A 598 -17.74 -1.77 -6.26
C SER A 598 -18.34 -1.87 -7.68
N ALA A 599 -17.70 -1.27 -8.67
CA ALA A 599 -18.08 -1.36 -10.08
C ALA A 599 -17.34 -2.48 -10.83
N GLY A 600 -16.61 -3.35 -10.12
CA GLY A 600 -15.71 -4.34 -10.71
C GLY A 600 -14.54 -3.69 -11.47
N MET A 601 -14.32 -2.39 -11.29
CA MET A 601 -13.09 -1.74 -11.73
C MET A 601 -12.06 -1.88 -10.64
N SER A 602 -10.90 -1.32 -10.86
CA SER A 602 -9.96 -1.24 -9.77
C SER A 602 -9.26 0.07 -9.70
N GLY A 603 -8.91 0.36 -8.46
CA GLY A 603 -8.43 1.63 -8.08
C GLY A 603 -9.46 2.56 -7.52
N SER A 604 -9.01 3.79 -7.32
CA SER A 604 -9.83 4.88 -6.86
C SER A 604 -9.80 5.98 -7.89
N VAL A 605 -10.98 6.49 -8.21
CA VAL A 605 -11.09 7.78 -8.88
C VAL A 605 -10.95 8.82 -7.79
N LEU A 606 -9.82 9.52 -7.78
CA LEU A 606 -9.55 10.57 -6.79
C LEU A 606 -10.37 11.83 -7.07
N TYR A 607 -10.77 12.04 -8.33
CA TYR A 607 -11.55 13.18 -8.79
C TYR A 607 -12.84 12.73 -9.46
N GLY A 608 -13.98 12.91 -8.79
CA GLY A 608 -15.26 12.43 -9.31
C GLY A 608 -15.99 13.40 -10.25
N ASP A 609 -15.48 14.61 -10.46
CA ASP A 609 -16.15 15.67 -11.22
C ASP A 609 -15.58 15.85 -12.63
N PHE A 610 -15.11 14.76 -13.26
CA PHE A 610 -14.52 14.84 -14.59
C PHE A 610 -15.41 15.65 -15.56
N LEU A 611 -14.92 16.83 -15.95
CA LEU A 611 -15.56 17.74 -16.88
C LEU A 611 -15.26 17.34 -18.33
N THR A 612 -14.10 16.75 -18.57
CA THR A 612 -13.68 16.30 -19.89
C THR A 612 -12.76 15.08 -19.80
N PHE A 613 -12.69 14.34 -20.91
CA PHE A 613 -11.80 13.20 -21.07
C PHE A 613 -11.02 13.37 -22.37
N LEU A 614 -9.71 13.15 -22.29
CA LEU A 614 -8.83 13.18 -23.44
C LEU A 614 -8.11 11.84 -23.56
N ALA A 615 -7.98 11.30 -24.77
CA ALA A 615 -7.31 10.02 -24.99
C ALA A 615 -5.90 10.22 -25.57
N ALA A 616 -4.95 9.42 -25.11
CA ALA A 616 -3.62 9.30 -25.68
C ALA A 616 -3.32 7.83 -26.03
N PRO A 617 -2.64 7.56 -27.16
CA PRO A 617 -2.16 6.22 -27.46
C PRO A 617 -1.13 5.79 -26.41
N VAL A 618 -1.11 4.49 -26.11
CA VAL A 618 -0.10 3.87 -25.24
C VAL A 618 0.86 3.08 -26.11
N ASP A 619 2.16 3.34 -25.96
CA ASP A 619 3.20 2.64 -26.71
C ASP A 619 3.43 1.21 -26.20
N SER A 620 4.30 0.46 -26.87
CA SER A 620 4.62 -0.92 -26.48
C SER A 620 5.33 -1.05 -25.12
N ALA A 621 5.88 0.04 -24.59
CA ALA A 621 6.48 0.12 -23.26
C ALA A 621 5.47 0.57 -22.19
N GLY A 622 4.21 0.81 -22.55
CA GLY A 622 3.16 1.25 -21.64
C GLY A 622 3.23 2.73 -21.28
N ASN A 623 3.85 3.55 -22.13
CA ASN A 623 3.89 5.00 -21.94
C ASN A 623 2.86 5.70 -22.82
N GLY A 624 2.29 6.78 -22.31
CA GLY A 624 1.43 7.69 -23.05
C GLY A 624 1.72 9.12 -22.64
N THR A 625 1.51 10.08 -23.55
CA THR A 625 1.74 11.49 -23.25
C THR A 625 0.58 12.31 -23.76
N LEU A 626 0.14 13.27 -22.93
CA LEU A 626 -0.83 14.28 -23.32
C LEU A 626 -0.34 15.66 -22.95
N THR A 627 -0.52 16.60 -23.88
CA THR A 627 -0.22 18.01 -23.68
C THR A 627 -1.52 18.77 -23.42
N LEU A 628 -1.69 19.28 -22.20
CA LEU A 628 -2.80 20.13 -21.81
C LEU A 628 -2.42 21.59 -22.05
N VAL A 629 -3.13 22.27 -22.95
CA VAL A 629 -2.94 23.71 -23.19
C VAL A 629 -3.80 24.50 -22.21
N ILE A 630 -3.17 25.30 -21.36
CA ILE A 630 -3.86 26.21 -20.43
C ILE A 630 -4.20 27.50 -21.18
N PRO A 631 -5.47 27.91 -21.27
CA PRO A 631 -5.85 29.17 -21.90
C PRO A 631 -5.12 30.36 -21.28
N ASN A 632 -4.84 31.39 -22.08
CA ASN A 632 -4.33 32.67 -21.58
C ASN A 632 -5.48 33.50 -20.98
N ASP A 633 -6.08 32.98 -19.91
CA ASP A 633 -7.21 33.58 -19.21
C ASP A 633 -6.83 33.80 -17.74
N VAL A 634 -6.70 35.07 -17.34
CA VAL A 634 -6.29 35.46 -15.99
C VAL A 634 -7.27 35.04 -14.90
N SER A 635 -8.52 34.69 -15.26
CA SER A 635 -9.48 34.14 -14.30
C SER A 635 -9.13 32.72 -13.83
N LEU A 636 -8.22 32.04 -14.54
CA LEU A 636 -7.70 30.73 -14.16
C LEU A 636 -6.57 30.82 -13.13
N ILE A 637 -6.03 32.01 -12.84
CA ILE A 637 -4.98 32.14 -11.81
C ILE A 637 -5.53 31.68 -10.46
N ASP A 638 -4.75 30.88 -9.75
CA ASP A 638 -5.06 30.17 -8.51
C ASP A 638 -6.14 29.07 -8.65
N ALA A 639 -6.62 28.79 -9.87
CA ALA A 639 -7.55 27.67 -10.10
C ALA A 639 -6.83 26.33 -9.89
N ILE A 640 -7.54 25.40 -9.24
CA ILE A 640 -7.08 24.04 -9.02
C ILE A 640 -7.72 23.13 -10.06
N VAL A 641 -6.89 22.38 -10.79
CA VAL A 641 -7.32 21.42 -11.79
C VAL A 641 -6.82 20.03 -11.38
N GLY A 642 -7.75 19.10 -11.22
CA GLY A 642 -7.45 17.69 -11.02
C GLY A 642 -7.39 16.96 -12.35
N ALA A 643 -6.45 16.03 -12.52
CA ALA A 643 -6.47 15.13 -13.67
C ALA A 643 -6.07 13.71 -13.26
N GLN A 644 -6.60 12.66 -13.90
CA GLN A 644 -6.21 11.29 -13.58
C GLN A 644 -6.30 10.41 -14.82
N TRP A 645 -5.32 9.51 -15.01
CA TRP A 645 -5.38 8.55 -16.09
C TRP A 645 -6.28 7.37 -15.73
N LEU A 646 -7.15 7.01 -16.67
CA LEU A 646 -7.89 5.76 -16.76
C LEU A 646 -7.33 4.97 -17.94
N VAL A 647 -6.68 3.86 -17.66
CA VAL A 647 -5.96 3.04 -18.63
C VAL A 647 -6.86 1.94 -19.14
N ALA A 648 -7.14 1.95 -20.45
CA ALA A 648 -7.95 0.95 -21.12
C ALA A 648 -7.16 -0.34 -21.36
N SER A 649 -7.46 -1.38 -20.61
CA SER A 649 -6.86 -2.70 -20.71
C SER A 649 -7.97 -3.77 -20.71
N PRO A 650 -8.54 -4.12 -21.89
CA PRO A 650 -9.60 -5.12 -21.96
C PRO A 650 -9.14 -6.46 -21.38
N GLY A 651 -10.02 -7.08 -20.60
CA GLY A 651 -9.72 -8.34 -19.89
C GLY A 651 -9.04 -8.16 -18.53
N SER A 652 -8.59 -6.95 -18.17
CA SER A 652 -8.03 -6.68 -16.83
C SER A 652 -9.09 -6.74 -15.73
N ASN A 653 -10.33 -6.30 -16.02
CA ASN A 653 -11.50 -6.38 -15.15
C ASN A 653 -12.80 -6.26 -15.98
N PRO A 654 -14.00 -6.45 -15.41
CA PRO A 654 -15.28 -6.32 -16.12
C PRO A 654 -15.45 -5.07 -16.99
N LEU A 655 -14.84 -3.93 -16.63
CA LEU A 655 -14.91 -2.68 -17.40
C LEU A 655 -13.66 -2.41 -18.26
N GLY A 656 -12.59 -3.19 -18.07
CA GLY A 656 -11.33 -3.05 -18.79
C GLY A 656 -10.60 -1.74 -18.51
N LEU A 657 -10.74 -1.17 -17.31
CA LEU A 657 -10.16 0.13 -16.93
C LEU A 657 -9.37 0.06 -15.62
N VAL A 658 -8.16 0.65 -15.60
CA VAL A 658 -7.29 0.75 -14.41
C VAL A 658 -6.88 2.21 -14.20
N THR A 659 -6.95 2.74 -12.98
CA THR A 659 -6.58 4.13 -12.70
C THR A 659 -5.14 4.31 -12.20
N THR A 660 -4.50 5.44 -12.48
CA THR A 660 -3.18 5.82 -11.93
C THR A 660 -3.29 6.61 -10.62
N GLU A 661 -2.17 7.11 -10.08
CA GLU A 661 -2.19 8.34 -9.26
C GLU A 661 -2.81 9.49 -10.04
N ALA A 662 -3.24 10.55 -9.35
CA ALA A 662 -3.80 11.70 -10.02
C ALA A 662 -2.78 12.86 -10.07
N TYR A 663 -3.05 13.87 -10.87
CA TYR A 663 -2.36 15.15 -10.88
C TYR A 663 -3.21 16.15 -10.14
N ARG A 664 -2.56 17.01 -9.37
CA ARG A 664 -3.15 18.27 -8.92
C ARG A 664 -2.32 19.39 -9.51
N MET A 665 -3.01 20.33 -10.14
CA MET A 665 -2.41 21.46 -10.82
C MET A 665 -2.96 22.76 -10.24
N THR A 666 -2.09 23.66 -9.82
CA THR A 666 -2.43 25.04 -9.43
C THR A 666 -2.02 25.94 -10.58
N ILE A 667 -2.94 26.65 -11.20
CA ILE A 667 -2.61 27.51 -12.34
C ILE A 667 -2.08 28.86 -11.84
N GLY A 668 -0.87 29.22 -12.23
CA GLY A 668 -0.23 30.51 -11.95
C GLY A 668 -0.31 31.51 -13.10
N LEU A 669 0.42 32.61 -12.91
CA LEU A 669 0.49 33.76 -13.81
C LEU A 669 1.44 33.56 -15.00
#